data_AF-A0A6M1LD75-F1
#
_entry.id   AF-A0A6M1LD75-F1
#
_cell.length_a   1.000
_cell.length_b   1.000
_cell.length_c   1.000
_cell.angle_alpha   90.00
_cell.angle_beta   90.00
_cell.angle_gamma   90.00
#
_symmetry.space_group_name_H-M   'P 1'
#
loop_
_entity.id
_entity.type
_entity.pdbx_description
1 polymer ?
#
loop_
_entity_poly.entity_id
_entity_poly.type
_entity_poly.pdbx_seq_one_letter_code
_entity_poly.pdbx_strand_id
1 'polypeptide(L)'
;MTTSADETGLHILVADADTAYQWRTVTTLAEPGVATDQWVGQACLTGSGRTAVAVYAPRQFTNRETLSNAGAFAAVVHLATGRVTKLPERYSLAYHNPGCGSGESVVLTRLELPATPAAGTDARTVLTTVDTRRTGGGRQVVTPGQVTSAIPVGQTIVAAKGAELVSIDRQGRLTTRARTEGTPFRLLPDGADDVAFQVARADTTDLVRYAGGELTTVASAPLGSVKLRPGADGRVFVVGGRSGARLAGRSLPTRWRSVDALPDSAVSRSGDLVVTRVRTGTEAARQGGGAGDGRPDRVAISAQLADGSDVAFSVAPTLDRQGRARTVAAGGSDDSSGGGTDARTSAADPDPATVPWDPDRSCAVPRNDENIQVYQPSREQMEWAANLAVRGQLTFQRPANWANNGLPAYSPQGMFPSLPLSGGGFVPAQVFLGILAQESNLLQASWHAVDGLAGNPLTSLGFYGLNLTNPDVTKIDWGHTDCGYGVGQVTTGMKRSDTDQWITGVQWDYTKQRAVALDYATNAAAGLRILQDKWNTTRDAGLIANNGDPQYIENWWFAIWAYNTGFYPQAGSQPWGVGWANNPSNPNYPPDRQMFLTAPLDVPDANPPVDDDIGYDNAKHPNHWSYPERVMGFAYTSLRRYNYSTGNYSPTYSTALERNKFVAQPTRFTFCVPARNACDPATSQVPGGHPGEPAGPCTRDDLKCWWNGPVTWTDCAINCGLETRRYTSVEPRPYATAIYDSQCGRAGLPDNALVVDDIDSANPLGPQGCARNHTRVGKFSFTYQGRPGPNGTTIYPGKVDTHQIGGGFGGHFWFAHSQASESSPHKVTGRWTTTNRLNGWATVMVHVPDHGAHTQQAKYTINTGQGVKTRYIPTRTEQHRWVKLGTYQFSNQAAQYVELTNITEDGKGVEDVAWDAVAFVPLAAKPRHFVVAMGDSYGSGEGAGGYYGETDNNYGNESWNACRRTNRSWQMLTRLPGSSSSIKDRVAAHDPNVDFQFVSCSGATAAKMRGTSTPGHWQSPPDTFGAYRLRAEGQFREMSQIESGALDGNTTLVLLSAGGNDAEFPRTMEHCAMESCDTPGYESTVQQRIDSSHHQVRQLIEAIAARAPNATIMLVGYPRLFADYHQDQCVFGRLTSSEMSMLNRLALHLRDGQRAMVDQARSAGLRVQFTDMVEGLLDHGTCRKYDTNHDILVPDDINGVVAGPEGEGDFRLVEGDSDAPCVGWITVGLQVCISRASFHPKDTGNVTYANAVTARLPAVGYN
;
A
#
# COMPACT_ATOMS: atom_id res chain seq x y z
N MET A 1 -1.63 18.20 12.72
CA MET A 1 -2.28 17.01 12.13
C MET A 1 -2.51 17.27 10.65
N THR A 2 -2.26 16.27 9.81
CA THR A 2 -2.64 16.25 8.40
C THR A 2 -2.94 14.81 7.97
N THR A 3 -3.36 14.63 6.72
CA THR A 3 -3.60 13.31 6.12
C THR A 3 -2.81 13.14 4.83
N SER A 4 -2.56 11.89 4.44
CA SER A 4 -2.09 11.48 3.11
C SER A 4 -2.71 10.12 2.77
N ALA A 5 -2.62 9.65 1.53
CA ALA A 5 -3.18 8.36 1.17
C ALA A 5 -2.53 7.75 -0.08
N ASP A 6 -2.51 6.43 -0.13
CA ASP A 6 -2.03 5.58 -1.22
C ASP A 6 -2.94 4.33 -1.36
N GLU A 7 -2.50 3.24 -1.99
CA GLU A 7 -3.25 1.99 -2.11
C GLU A 7 -3.42 1.24 -0.77
N THR A 8 -2.55 1.50 0.21
CA THR A 8 -2.52 0.80 1.50
C THR A 8 -3.49 1.38 2.53
N GLY A 9 -3.83 2.67 2.43
CA GLY A 9 -4.86 3.31 3.26
C GLY A 9 -4.81 4.85 3.30
N LEU A 10 -5.67 5.46 4.12
CA LEU A 10 -5.58 6.87 4.52
C LEU A 10 -4.70 7.00 5.78
N HIS A 11 -3.55 7.65 5.67
CA HIS A 11 -2.63 7.89 6.77
C HIS A 11 -3.02 9.13 7.57
N ILE A 12 -3.12 8.98 8.89
CA ILE A 12 -3.29 10.10 9.83
C ILE A 12 -1.93 10.45 10.41
N LEU A 13 -1.43 11.65 10.09
CA LEU A 13 -0.11 12.12 10.48
C LEU A 13 -0.22 13.28 11.47
N VAL A 14 0.62 13.29 12.50
CA VAL A 14 0.66 14.37 13.51
C VAL A 14 2.09 14.80 13.78
N ALA A 15 2.22 16.05 14.23
CA ALA A 15 3.46 16.63 14.73
C ALA A 15 3.13 17.40 16.01
N ASP A 16 3.96 17.21 17.03
CA ASP A 16 3.79 17.79 18.37
C ASP A 16 4.86 18.86 18.61
N ALA A 17 4.46 20.03 19.15
CA ALA A 17 5.36 21.16 19.37
C ALA A 17 6.43 20.84 20.43
N ASP A 18 6.07 20.08 21.46
CA ASP A 18 6.96 19.67 22.56
C ASP A 18 8.10 18.77 22.08
N THR A 19 7.96 18.15 20.90
CA THR A 19 8.98 17.34 20.23
C THR A 19 9.52 18.04 18.98
N ALA A 20 9.55 19.38 18.99
CA ALA A 20 10.05 20.21 17.89
C ALA A 20 9.40 19.91 16.53
N TYR A 21 8.10 19.60 16.51
CA TYR A 21 7.31 19.30 15.31
C TYR A 21 7.76 18.04 14.55
N GLN A 22 8.37 17.07 15.24
CA GLN A 22 8.63 15.74 14.70
C GLN A 22 7.34 15.08 14.18
N TRP A 23 7.34 14.59 12.94
CA TRP A 23 6.17 13.98 12.31
C TRP A 23 6.11 12.48 12.58
N ARG A 24 4.92 11.97 12.90
CA ARG A 24 4.67 10.52 13.07
C ARG A 24 3.33 10.10 12.50
N THR A 25 3.26 8.83 12.10
CA THR A 25 2.01 8.17 11.73
C THR A 25 1.27 7.72 12.98
N VAL A 26 0.02 8.15 13.11
CA VAL A 26 -0.87 7.72 14.21
C VAL A 26 -1.53 6.39 13.87
N THR A 27 -2.03 6.27 12.64
CA THR A 27 -2.67 5.07 12.10
C THR A 27 -2.82 5.18 10.58
N THR A 28 -2.96 4.03 9.91
CA THR A 28 -3.37 3.96 8.50
C THR A 28 -4.74 3.27 8.39
N LEU A 29 -5.74 4.00 7.88
CA LEU A 29 -7.13 3.57 7.80
C LEU A 29 -7.42 2.90 6.44
N ALA A 30 -7.83 1.63 6.47
CA ALA A 30 -8.32 0.90 5.30
C ALA A 30 -9.39 -0.12 5.71
N GLU A 31 -10.04 -0.76 4.73
CA GLU A 31 -11.01 -1.83 4.96
C GLU A 31 -10.60 -3.12 4.26
N PRO A 32 -10.53 -4.26 4.98
CA PRO A 32 -10.19 -5.54 4.39
C PRO A 32 -11.12 -5.91 3.23
N GLY A 33 -10.52 -6.40 2.13
CA GLY A 33 -11.25 -6.85 0.95
C GLY A 33 -11.78 -5.73 0.04
N VAL A 34 -11.41 -4.47 0.31
CA VAL A 34 -11.68 -3.34 -0.58
C VAL A 34 -10.38 -2.92 -1.25
N ALA A 35 -10.16 -3.44 -2.45
CA ALA A 35 -8.96 -3.27 -3.21
C ALA A 35 -9.06 -1.97 -4.04
N THR A 36 -8.08 -1.07 -3.99
CA THR A 36 -8.10 0.22 -4.70
C THR A 36 -6.69 0.65 -5.09
N ASP A 37 -6.56 1.44 -6.16
CA ASP A 37 -5.31 2.11 -6.54
C ASP A 37 -4.97 3.30 -5.63
N GLN A 38 -5.96 3.86 -4.93
CA GLN A 38 -5.77 4.96 -3.98
C GLN A 38 -6.95 5.07 -3.00
N TRP A 39 -6.65 5.31 -1.73
CA TRP A 39 -7.62 5.80 -0.74
C TRP A 39 -7.73 7.33 -0.79
N VAL A 40 -8.88 7.87 -0.41
CA VAL A 40 -9.10 9.32 -0.26
C VAL A 40 -9.90 9.58 1.01
N GLY A 41 -9.77 10.78 1.55
CA GLY A 41 -10.54 11.17 2.71
C GLY A 41 -10.14 12.50 3.32
N GLN A 42 -10.89 12.89 4.34
CA GLN A 42 -10.62 14.08 5.13
C GLN A 42 -10.82 13.80 6.62
N ALA A 43 -10.14 14.57 7.46
CA ALA A 43 -10.22 14.44 8.90
C ALA A 43 -10.36 15.82 9.56
N CYS A 44 -11.06 15.85 10.69
CA CYS A 44 -11.11 17.02 11.56
C CYS A 44 -10.59 16.69 12.96
N LEU A 45 -10.02 17.68 13.63
CA LEU A 45 -9.46 17.58 14.96
C LEU A 45 -10.48 18.11 15.98
N THR A 46 -10.73 17.37 17.06
CA THR A 46 -11.59 17.87 18.16
C THR A 46 -10.96 19.07 18.85
N GLY A 47 -11.76 19.92 19.50
CA GLY A 47 -11.25 21.16 20.11
C GLY A 47 -10.13 20.95 21.14
N SER A 48 -10.13 19.81 21.85
CA SER A 48 -9.06 19.46 22.80
C SER A 48 -7.74 19.06 22.12
N GLY A 49 -7.76 18.74 20.83
CA GLY A 49 -6.63 18.22 20.07
C GLY A 49 -6.24 16.78 20.38
N ARG A 50 -7.02 16.05 21.19
CA ARG A 50 -6.71 14.67 21.58
C ARG A 50 -7.19 13.63 20.57
N THR A 51 -8.23 13.96 19.81
CA THR A 51 -8.89 13.00 18.93
C THR A 51 -9.10 13.59 17.55
N ALA A 52 -8.84 12.79 16.52
CA ALA A 52 -9.26 13.09 15.15
C ALA A 52 -10.44 12.20 14.76
N VAL A 53 -11.34 12.74 13.95
CA VAL A 53 -12.35 11.94 13.25
C VAL A 53 -12.08 12.04 11.77
N ALA A 54 -11.98 10.88 11.10
CA ALA A 54 -11.69 10.79 9.69
C ALA A 54 -12.87 10.15 8.95
N VAL A 55 -13.14 10.63 7.74
CA VAL A 55 -14.05 10.03 6.76
C VAL A 55 -13.21 9.67 5.53
N TYR A 56 -13.25 8.40 5.13
CA TYR A 56 -12.35 7.86 4.10
C TYR A 56 -13.03 6.80 3.23
N ALA A 57 -12.54 6.60 2.01
CA ALA A 57 -13.05 5.61 1.06
C ALA A 57 -12.05 5.37 -0.09
N PRO A 58 -12.23 4.32 -0.89
CA PRO A 58 -11.57 4.20 -2.19
C PRO A 58 -11.86 5.40 -3.10
N ARG A 59 -10.88 5.86 -3.88
CA ARG A 59 -11.04 7.01 -4.79
C ARG A 59 -12.22 6.84 -5.75
N GLN A 60 -12.48 5.62 -6.22
CA GLN A 60 -13.55 5.31 -7.18
C GLN A 60 -14.95 5.54 -6.60
N PHE A 61 -15.11 5.61 -5.27
CA PHE A 61 -16.40 5.95 -4.66
C PHE A 61 -16.86 7.36 -5.06
N THR A 62 -15.92 8.27 -5.36
CA THR A 62 -16.21 9.62 -5.85
C THR A 62 -16.79 9.64 -7.27
N ASN A 63 -16.75 8.51 -8.00
CA ASN A 63 -17.36 8.37 -9.33
C ASN A 63 -18.78 7.80 -9.25
N ARG A 64 -19.31 7.48 -8.06
CA ARG A 64 -20.66 6.91 -7.90
C ARG A 64 -21.49 7.72 -6.92
N GLU A 65 -22.62 8.27 -7.38
CA GLU A 65 -23.50 9.14 -6.58
C GLU A 65 -23.88 8.52 -5.24
N THR A 66 -24.31 7.25 -5.23
CA THR A 66 -24.72 6.54 -4.01
C THR A 66 -23.57 6.38 -3.01
N LEU A 67 -22.38 6.04 -3.48
CA LEU A 67 -21.20 5.85 -2.63
C LEU A 67 -20.60 7.16 -2.15
N SER A 68 -20.61 8.20 -2.99
CA SER A 68 -20.16 9.53 -2.61
C SER A 68 -21.07 10.16 -1.55
N ASN A 69 -22.39 9.92 -1.61
CA ASN A 69 -23.35 10.51 -0.68
C ASN A 69 -23.49 9.76 0.65
N ALA A 70 -23.27 8.44 0.66
CA ALA A 70 -23.53 7.61 1.84
C ALA A 70 -22.68 6.32 1.92
N GLY A 71 -21.56 6.22 1.22
CA GLY A 71 -20.72 5.00 1.18
C GLY A 71 -19.42 5.07 2.00
N ALA A 72 -19.00 6.25 2.47
CA ALA A 72 -17.71 6.42 3.13
C ALA A 72 -17.65 5.76 4.51
N PHE A 73 -16.46 5.28 4.86
CA PHE A 73 -16.12 4.80 6.19
C PHE A 73 -15.79 5.99 7.10
N ALA A 74 -15.94 5.81 8.42
CA ALA A 74 -15.44 6.79 9.37
C ALA A 74 -14.80 6.14 10.60
N ALA A 75 -13.82 6.83 11.18
CA ALA A 75 -13.11 6.36 12.35
C ALA A 75 -12.81 7.50 13.32
N VAL A 76 -12.89 7.21 14.62
CA VAL A 76 -12.39 8.05 15.71
C VAL A 76 -10.99 7.56 16.07
N VAL A 77 -10.01 8.45 16.01
CA VAL A 77 -8.58 8.16 16.19
C VAL A 77 -8.03 8.96 17.36
N HIS A 78 -7.58 8.28 18.41
CA HIS A 78 -6.94 8.94 19.55
C HIS A 78 -5.46 9.22 19.25
N LEU A 79 -5.09 10.50 19.15
CA LEU A 79 -3.82 10.90 18.55
C LEU A 79 -2.58 10.57 19.38
N ALA A 80 -2.73 10.50 20.71
CA ALA A 80 -1.63 10.16 21.59
C ALA A 80 -1.34 8.65 21.68
N THR A 81 -2.35 7.80 21.43
CA THR A 81 -2.21 6.33 21.63
C THR A 81 -2.38 5.50 20.37
N GLY A 82 -2.67 6.12 19.22
CA GLY A 82 -2.97 5.41 17.97
C GLY A 82 -4.29 4.63 17.98
N ARG A 83 -5.06 4.66 19.07
CA ARG A 83 -6.26 3.82 19.22
C ARG A 83 -7.33 4.22 18.21
N VAL A 84 -7.79 3.26 17.41
CA VAL A 84 -8.83 3.45 16.38
C VAL A 84 -10.16 2.85 16.83
N THR A 85 -11.24 3.62 16.67
CA THR A 85 -12.63 3.13 16.80
C THR A 85 -13.36 3.38 15.50
N LYS A 86 -13.61 2.32 14.72
CA LYS A 86 -14.40 2.37 13.48
C LYS A 86 -15.87 2.64 13.81
N LEU A 87 -16.48 3.58 13.11
CA LEU A 87 -17.91 3.88 13.27
C LEU A 87 -18.73 2.93 12.40
N PRO A 88 -19.81 2.34 12.94
CA PRO A 88 -20.56 1.29 12.25
C PRO A 88 -21.38 1.80 11.06
N GLU A 89 -21.71 3.10 11.03
CA GLU A 89 -22.50 3.70 9.97
C GLU A 89 -21.64 4.24 8.82
N ARG A 90 -22.31 4.65 7.73
CA ARG A 90 -21.68 5.18 6.52
C ARG A 90 -21.98 6.62 6.31
N TYR A 91 -21.07 7.31 5.64
CA TYR A 91 -21.08 8.76 5.60
C TYR A 91 -20.85 9.29 4.19
N SER A 92 -21.11 10.58 4.01
CA SER A 92 -20.82 11.29 2.76
C SER A 92 -19.34 11.60 2.65
N LEU A 93 -18.78 11.51 1.44
CA LEU A 93 -17.45 12.04 1.13
C LEU A 93 -17.46 13.56 0.90
N ALA A 94 -18.60 14.26 1.00
CA ALA A 94 -18.65 15.70 0.75
C ALA A 94 -17.65 16.48 1.62
N TYR A 95 -17.06 17.56 1.07
CA TYR A 95 -15.93 18.32 1.68
C TYR A 95 -16.15 18.80 3.12
N HIS A 96 -17.41 18.88 3.54
CA HIS A 96 -17.86 19.44 4.81
C HIS A 96 -18.06 18.37 5.89
N ASN A 97 -17.57 17.15 5.67
CA ASN A 97 -17.73 16.00 6.56
C ASN A 97 -16.37 15.37 6.85
N PRO A 98 -15.91 15.22 8.11
CA PRO A 98 -16.62 15.49 9.37
C PRO A 98 -16.65 16.96 9.79
N GLY A 99 -17.65 17.33 10.59
CA GLY A 99 -17.77 18.65 11.24
C GLY A 99 -17.44 18.60 12.74
N CYS A 100 -16.27 19.12 13.13
CA CYS A 100 -15.82 19.14 14.52
C CYS A 100 -16.32 20.37 15.29
N GLY A 101 -16.67 20.17 16.57
CA GLY A 101 -16.97 21.27 17.50
C GLY A 101 -15.77 21.75 18.29
N SER A 102 -15.99 22.74 19.16
CA SER A 102 -14.97 23.28 20.07
C SER A 102 -14.64 22.38 21.27
N GLY A 103 -15.37 21.26 21.43
CA GLY A 103 -15.11 20.21 22.41
C GLY A 103 -14.85 18.85 21.76
N GLU A 104 -15.28 17.78 22.43
CA GLU A 104 -15.13 16.37 21.99
C GLU A 104 -16.33 15.85 21.19
N SER A 105 -17.15 16.74 20.63
CA SER A 105 -18.30 16.36 19.83
C SER A 105 -18.02 16.62 18.35
N VAL A 106 -18.42 15.66 17.51
CA VAL A 106 -18.29 15.72 16.05
C VAL A 106 -19.63 15.36 15.43
N VAL A 107 -20.00 16.03 14.33
CA VAL A 107 -21.17 15.67 13.53
C VAL A 107 -20.69 15.10 12.21
N LEU A 108 -21.22 13.92 11.88
CA LEU A 108 -21.01 13.25 10.60
C LEU A 108 -22.32 13.25 9.81
N THR A 109 -22.27 13.46 8.50
CA THR A 109 -23.47 13.51 7.65
C THR A 109 -23.45 12.44 6.56
N ARG A 110 -24.64 12.01 6.15
CA ARG A 110 -24.87 11.27 4.90
C ARG A 110 -26.17 11.73 4.27
N LEU A 111 -26.18 11.78 2.94
CA LEU A 111 -27.35 12.14 2.17
C LEU A 111 -28.00 10.86 1.64
N GLU A 112 -29.25 10.60 2.03
CA GLU A 112 -30.05 9.52 1.47
C GLU A 112 -30.96 10.07 0.38
N LEU A 113 -30.76 9.58 -0.85
CA LEU A 113 -31.64 9.87 -1.98
C LEU A 113 -32.77 8.83 -2.03
N PRO A 114 -33.96 9.18 -2.57
CA PRO A 114 -35.05 8.22 -2.76
C PRO A 114 -34.60 7.05 -3.66
N ALA A 115 -34.43 5.86 -3.08
CA ALA A 115 -33.87 4.71 -3.77
C ALA A 115 -34.86 4.02 -4.74
N THR A 116 -36.16 4.12 -4.45
CA THR A 116 -37.27 3.64 -5.28
C THR A 116 -38.52 4.50 -5.00
N PRO A 117 -39.54 4.51 -5.86
CA PRO A 117 -40.83 5.15 -5.55
C PRO A 117 -41.49 4.63 -4.25
N ALA A 118 -41.09 3.45 -3.75
CA ALA A 118 -41.60 2.82 -2.54
C ALA A 118 -40.82 3.19 -1.26
N ALA A 119 -39.61 3.74 -1.37
CA ALA A 119 -38.71 4.05 -0.23
C ALA A 119 -38.99 5.42 0.42
N GLY A 120 -40.07 6.09 0.01
CA GLY A 120 -40.36 7.50 0.30
C GLY A 120 -40.16 8.38 -0.93
N THR A 121 -40.67 9.60 -0.88
CA THR A 121 -40.60 10.56 -2.00
C THR A 121 -39.46 11.58 -1.86
N ASP A 122 -38.94 11.78 -0.64
CA ASP A 122 -38.10 12.94 -0.33
C ASP A 122 -36.68 12.51 0.04
N ALA A 123 -35.68 13.29 -0.39
CA ALA A 123 -34.32 13.15 0.08
C ALA A 123 -34.21 13.58 1.54
N ARG A 124 -33.28 12.97 2.28
CA ARG A 124 -33.08 13.28 3.70
C ARG A 124 -31.61 13.21 4.09
N THR A 125 -31.22 14.07 5.01
CA THR A 125 -29.87 14.06 5.59
C THR A 125 -29.92 13.38 6.96
N VAL A 126 -29.06 12.38 7.16
CA VAL A 126 -28.86 11.77 8.47
C VAL A 126 -27.61 12.38 9.09
N LEU A 127 -27.76 12.96 10.27
CA LEU A 127 -26.69 13.56 11.05
C LEU A 127 -26.40 12.70 12.27
N THR A 128 -25.15 12.27 12.42
CA THR A 128 -24.69 11.44 13.52
C THR A 128 -23.77 12.27 14.42
N THR A 129 -24.21 12.57 15.64
CA THR A 129 -23.36 13.24 16.64
C THR A 129 -22.58 12.19 17.43
N VAL A 130 -21.25 12.26 17.36
CA VAL A 130 -20.32 11.37 18.06
C VAL A 130 -19.64 12.14 19.20
N ASP A 131 -19.71 11.62 20.42
CA ASP A 131 -18.87 12.06 21.54
C ASP A 131 -17.60 11.20 21.55
N THR A 132 -16.48 11.76 21.15
CA THR A 132 -15.20 11.04 20.92
C THR A 132 -14.61 10.45 22.20
N ARG A 133 -15.11 10.82 23.38
CA ARG A 133 -14.70 10.24 24.67
C ARG A 133 -15.32 8.89 24.95
N ARG A 134 -16.43 8.55 24.28
CA ARG A 134 -17.20 7.32 24.52
C ARG A 134 -16.87 6.28 23.48
N THR A 135 -16.87 5.01 23.89
CA THR A 135 -16.77 3.86 22.99
C THR A 135 -18.17 3.45 22.53
N GLY A 136 -18.52 3.66 21.26
CA GLY A 136 -19.83 3.28 20.68
C GLY A 136 -20.37 4.28 19.67
N GLY A 137 -21.42 3.89 18.92
CA GLY A 137 -22.03 4.66 17.83
C GLY A 137 -22.62 6.01 18.27
N GLY A 138 -22.76 6.92 17.31
CA GLY A 138 -23.24 8.28 17.56
C GLY A 138 -24.78 8.38 17.62
N ARG A 139 -25.29 9.48 18.18
CA ARG A 139 -26.73 9.77 18.16
C ARG A 139 -27.13 10.26 16.77
N GLN A 140 -28.06 9.56 16.13
CA GLN A 140 -28.60 9.95 14.83
C GLN A 140 -29.83 10.85 14.96
N VAL A 141 -29.90 11.85 14.11
CA VAL A 141 -31.11 12.61 13.81
C VAL A 141 -31.29 12.66 12.29
N VAL A 142 -32.54 12.61 11.84
CA VAL A 142 -32.89 12.65 10.41
C VAL A 142 -33.61 13.94 10.13
N THR A 143 -33.24 14.64 9.07
CA THR A 143 -33.85 15.90 8.68
C THR A 143 -34.17 15.90 7.18
N PRO A 144 -35.29 16.51 6.75
CA PRO A 144 -35.67 16.53 5.33
C PRO A 144 -34.71 17.39 4.49
N GLY A 145 -34.49 16.97 3.26
CA GLY A 145 -33.66 17.64 2.27
C GLY A 145 -32.15 17.52 2.49
N GLN A 146 -31.39 18.26 1.69
CA GLN A 146 -29.93 18.34 1.76
C GLN A 146 -29.49 19.37 2.80
N VAL A 147 -28.79 18.92 3.83
CA VAL A 147 -28.18 19.76 4.87
C VAL A 147 -26.66 19.58 4.82
N THR A 148 -25.91 20.67 4.79
CA THR A 148 -24.45 20.66 4.64
C THR A 148 -23.74 21.42 5.76
N SER A 149 -22.41 21.28 5.84
CA SER A 149 -21.55 21.98 6.80
C SER A 149 -22.02 21.89 8.26
N ALA A 150 -22.53 20.74 8.67
CA ALA A 150 -23.07 20.55 10.01
C ALA A 150 -21.95 20.44 11.06
N ILE A 151 -22.02 21.26 12.12
CA ILE A 151 -21.10 21.25 13.25
C ILE A 151 -21.86 21.24 14.58
N PRO A 152 -21.28 20.68 15.66
CA PRO A 152 -21.85 20.81 16.99
C PRO A 152 -21.49 22.17 17.62
N VAL A 153 -22.51 22.86 18.15
CA VAL A 153 -22.39 24.13 18.87
C VAL A 153 -23.23 24.02 20.15
N GLY A 154 -22.57 24.07 21.31
CA GLY A 154 -23.18 23.70 22.59
C GLY A 154 -23.80 22.30 22.57
N GLN A 155 -25.12 22.21 22.79
CA GLN A 155 -25.90 20.96 22.79
C GLN A 155 -26.70 20.74 21.50
N THR A 156 -26.55 21.63 20.52
CA THR A 156 -27.29 21.64 19.25
C THR A 156 -26.37 21.41 18.07
N ILE A 157 -26.94 21.04 16.93
CA ILE A 157 -26.21 21.03 15.65
C ILE A 157 -26.56 22.32 14.93
N VAL A 158 -25.55 23.02 14.42
CA VAL A 158 -25.73 24.14 13.49
C VAL A 158 -25.26 23.69 12.11
N ALA A 159 -26.02 24.00 11.07
CA ALA A 159 -25.74 23.56 9.72
C ALA A 159 -26.23 24.58 8.68
N ALA A 160 -25.90 24.34 7.42
CA ALA A 160 -26.38 25.10 6.28
C ALA A 160 -27.51 24.35 5.55
N LYS A 161 -28.55 25.09 5.18
CA LYS A 161 -29.65 24.58 4.35
C LYS A 161 -30.08 25.67 3.38
N GLY A 162 -29.71 25.56 2.11
CA GLY A 162 -29.86 26.65 1.15
C GLY A 162 -29.08 27.87 1.60
N ALA A 163 -29.68 29.06 1.63
CA ALA A 163 -29.07 30.28 2.17
C ALA A 163 -29.42 30.52 3.65
N GLU A 164 -29.85 29.48 4.37
CA GLU A 164 -30.16 29.57 5.79
C GLU A 164 -29.06 28.94 6.64
N LEU A 165 -28.68 29.65 7.70
CA LEU A 165 -28.04 29.06 8.86
C LEU A 165 -29.14 28.47 9.75
N VAL A 166 -29.13 27.16 9.98
CA VAL A 166 -30.18 26.46 10.72
C VAL A 166 -29.60 25.78 11.97
N SER A 167 -30.38 25.70 13.03
CA SER A 167 -30.12 24.77 14.13
C SER A 167 -31.01 23.55 14.02
N ILE A 168 -30.48 22.40 14.40
CA ILE A 168 -31.16 21.10 14.39
C ILE A 168 -31.24 20.58 15.82
N ASP A 169 -32.47 20.31 16.26
CA ASP A 169 -32.72 19.78 17.59
C ASP A 169 -32.53 18.25 17.66
N ARG A 170 -32.82 17.66 18.82
CA ARG A 170 -32.65 16.22 19.07
C ARG A 170 -33.66 15.36 18.30
N GLN A 171 -34.69 15.95 17.73
CA GLN A 171 -35.73 15.31 16.94
C GLN A 171 -35.53 15.51 15.44
N GLY A 172 -34.46 16.22 15.03
CA GLY A 172 -34.18 16.52 13.62
C GLY A 172 -34.97 17.71 13.07
N ARG A 173 -35.69 18.46 13.92
CA ARG A 173 -36.45 19.64 13.49
C ARG A 173 -35.49 20.79 13.24
N LEU A 174 -35.76 21.51 12.14
CA LEU A 174 -34.96 22.63 11.69
C LEU A 174 -35.54 23.94 12.21
N THR A 175 -34.67 24.84 12.68
CA THR A 175 -35.04 26.21 13.04
C THR A 175 -34.05 27.15 12.38
N THR A 176 -34.53 28.05 11.52
CA THR A 176 -33.73 29.10 10.90
C THR A 176 -33.20 30.05 11.97
N ARG A 177 -31.88 30.27 11.97
CA ARG A 177 -31.17 31.20 12.87
C ARG A 177 -30.85 32.51 12.18
N ALA A 178 -30.39 32.43 10.93
CA ALA A 178 -30.14 33.59 10.08
C ALA A 178 -30.34 33.22 8.61
N ARG A 179 -30.62 34.24 7.80
CA ARG A 179 -30.60 34.15 6.33
C ARG A 179 -29.38 34.90 5.81
N THR A 180 -28.71 34.32 4.83
CA THR A 180 -27.54 34.89 4.15
C THR A 180 -27.85 35.09 2.68
N GLU A 181 -26.98 35.78 1.95
CA GLU A 181 -27.15 36.02 0.51
C GLU A 181 -26.76 34.82 -0.37
N GLY A 182 -26.21 33.76 0.23
CA GLY A 182 -25.84 32.51 -0.42
C GLY A 182 -25.62 31.42 0.62
N THR A 183 -25.36 30.18 0.18
CA THR A 183 -25.21 29.05 1.11
C THR A 183 -24.02 29.20 2.07
N PRO A 184 -24.26 29.19 3.40
CA PRO A 184 -23.17 29.14 4.38
C PRO A 184 -22.31 27.89 4.16
N PHE A 185 -20.98 28.04 4.20
CA PHE A 185 -20.06 26.92 4.05
C PHE A 185 -18.80 27.08 4.90
N ARG A 186 -18.08 25.97 5.14
CA ARG A 186 -16.94 25.88 6.07
C ARG A 186 -17.30 26.47 7.45
N LEU A 187 -18.40 25.99 8.01
CA LEU A 187 -18.84 26.35 9.36
C LEU A 187 -17.81 25.85 10.37
N LEU A 188 -17.41 26.72 11.29
CA LEU A 188 -16.51 26.45 12.39
C LEU A 188 -17.09 27.01 13.70
N PRO A 189 -16.88 26.33 14.83
CA PRO A 189 -17.20 26.91 16.14
C PRO A 189 -16.28 28.11 16.43
N ASP A 190 -16.86 29.24 16.83
CA ASP A 190 -16.16 30.42 17.35
C ASP A 190 -16.40 30.49 18.87
N GLY A 191 -15.64 29.70 19.62
CA GLY A 191 -15.93 29.43 21.03
C GLY A 191 -17.05 28.39 21.24
N ALA A 192 -17.86 28.56 22.28
CA ALA A 192 -18.86 27.56 22.70
C ALA A 192 -20.20 27.69 21.95
N ASP A 193 -20.64 28.93 21.70
CA ASP A 193 -22.00 29.26 21.27
C ASP A 193 -22.07 30.00 19.92
N ASP A 194 -20.96 30.60 19.47
CA ASP A 194 -20.93 31.38 18.23
C ASP A 194 -20.40 30.55 17.05
N VAL A 195 -20.70 31.00 15.83
CA VAL A 195 -20.35 30.28 14.59
C VAL A 195 -19.66 31.22 13.61
N ALA A 196 -18.51 30.79 13.11
CA ALA A 196 -17.82 31.40 11.99
C ALA A 196 -18.10 30.60 10.71
N PHE A 197 -18.30 31.26 9.59
CA PHE A 197 -18.51 30.60 8.30
C PHE A 197 -18.22 31.52 7.12
N GLN A 198 -18.25 30.96 5.91
CA GLN A 198 -18.07 31.70 4.68
C GLN A 198 -19.38 31.74 3.87
N VAL A 199 -19.55 32.80 3.07
CA VAL A 199 -20.63 32.92 2.08
C VAL A 199 -20.03 33.35 0.76
N ALA A 200 -20.21 32.54 -0.28
CA ALA A 200 -19.68 32.83 -1.62
C ALA A 200 -20.65 33.72 -2.39
N ARG A 201 -20.14 34.84 -2.91
CA ARG A 201 -20.78 35.72 -3.89
C ARG A 201 -20.17 35.51 -5.27
N ALA A 202 -20.56 36.32 -6.25
CA ALA A 202 -20.11 36.18 -7.64
C ALA A 202 -18.58 36.26 -7.80
N ASP A 203 -17.93 37.20 -7.13
CA ASP A 203 -16.49 37.51 -7.24
C ASP A 203 -15.76 37.50 -5.89
N THR A 204 -16.49 37.37 -4.79
CA THR A 204 -16.00 37.52 -3.42
C THR A 204 -16.50 36.40 -2.52
N THR A 205 -15.75 36.14 -1.45
CA THR A 205 -16.17 35.33 -0.30
C THR A 205 -16.25 36.23 0.92
N ASP A 206 -17.44 36.28 1.54
CA ASP A 206 -17.63 36.92 2.84
C ASP A 206 -17.22 35.98 3.97
N LEU A 207 -16.50 36.53 4.94
CA LEU A 207 -16.22 35.90 6.22
C LEU A 207 -17.24 36.41 7.22
N VAL A 208 -18.10 35.51 7.71
CA VAL A 208 -19.28 35.86 8.50
C VAL A 208 -19.18 35.24 9.88
N ARG A 209 -19.64 36.00 10.89
CA ARG A 209 -19.77 35.57 12.27
C ARG A 209 -21.22 35.69 12.69
N TYR A 210 -21.79 34.61 13.25
CA TYR A 210 -23.09 34.62 13.91
C TYR A 210 -22.89 34.49 15.42
N ALA A 211 -23.22 35.53 16.17
CA ALA A 211 -22.98 35.63 17.61
C ALA A 211 -24.09 36.42 18.29
N GLY A 212 -24.54 35.96 19.47
CA GLY A 212 -25.59 36.67 20.23
C GLY A 212 -26.94 36.85 19.50
N GLY A 213 -27.20 36.07 18.45
CA GLY A 213 -28.38 36.22 17.59
C GLY A 213 -28.20 37.16 16.40
N GLU A 214 -27.02 37.77 16.24
CA GLU A 214 -26.72 38.72 15.18
C GLU A 214 -25.75 38.13 14.14
N LEU A 215 -25.94 38.53 12.87
CA LEU A 215 -25.11 38.15 11.74
C LEU A 215 -24.21 39.33 11.35
N THR A 216 -22.89 39.13 11.38
CA THR A 216 -21.91 40.18 11.05
C THR A 216 -20.94 39.69 9.98
N THR A 217 -20.85 40.40 8.85
CA THR A 217 -19.75 40.23 7.90
C THR A 217 -18.49 40.87 8.48
N VAL A 218 -17.52 40.04 8.85
CA VAL A 218 -16.23 40.46 9.44
C VAL A 218 -15.34 41.09 8.36
N ALA A 219 -15.27 40.44 7.20
CA ALA A 219 -14.51 40.89 6.05
C ALA A 219 -15.01 40.23 4.76
N SER A 220 -14.62 40.77 3.62
CA SER A 220 -14.83 40.18 2.29
C SER A 220 -13.48 40.10 1.58
N ALA A 221 -13.26 39.02 0.83
CA ALA A 221 -12.05 38.83 0.04
C ALA A 221 -12.41 38.22 -1.33
N PRO A 222 -11.53 38.27 -2.35
CA PRO A 222 -11.80 37.62 -3.64
C PRO A 222 -12.17 36.13 -3.49
N LEU A 223 -13.01 35.61 -4.38
CA LEU A 223 -13.48 34.22 -4.31
C LEU A 223 -12.29 33.24 -4.32
N GLY A 224 -12.22 32.35 -3.32
CA GLY A 224 -11.16 31.33 -3.18
C GLY A 224 -9.81 31.85 -2.65
N SER A 225 -9.67 33.16 -2.41
CA SER A 225 -8.43 33.80 -1.90
C SER A 225 -8.12 33.52 -0.44
N VAL A 226 -9.14 33.17 0.35
CA VAL A 226 -9.04 32.92 1.79
C VAL A 226 -9.97 31.78 2.21
N LYS A 227 -9.53 30.96 3.17
CA LYS A 227 -10.34 29.88 3.75
C LYS A 227 -10.29 29.95 5.27
N LEU A 228 -11.43 29.67 5.91
CA LEU A 228 -11.47 29.53 7.37
C LEU A 228 -10.91 28.16 7.78
N ARG A 229 -10.05 28.14 8.80
CA ARG A 229 -9.48 26.93 9.41
C ARG A 229 -9.67 26.93 10.93
N PRO A 230 -9.95 25.77 11.55
CA PRO A 230 -10.12 25.69 13.00
C PRO A 230 -8.79 25.79 13.75
N GLY A 231 -8.82 26.37 14.96
CA GLY A 231 -7.76 26.32 15.95
C GLY A 231 -8.22 25.74 17.30
N ALA A 232 -7.35 25.72 18.30
CA ALA A 232 -7.70 25.27 19.65
C ALA A 232 -8.79 26.14 20.29
N ASP A 233 -9.63 25.53 21.14
CA ASP A 233 -10.63 26.22 21.98
C ASP A 233 -11.58 27.17 21.22
N GLY A 234 -11.95 26.77 19.99
CA GLY A 234 -12.83 27.55 19.12
C GLY A 234 -12.18 28.80 18.53
N ARG A 235 -10.85 28.82 18.38
CA ARG A 235 -10.15 29.83 17.57
C ARG A 235 -10.43 29.61 16.08
N VAL A 236 -10.41 30.70 15.32
CA VAL A 236 -10.65 30.71 13.88
C VAL A 236 -9.46 31.35 13.18
N PHE A 237 -8.88 30.65 12.22
CA PHE A 237 -7.83 31.19 11.36
C PHE A 237 -8.40 31.58 10.01
N VAL A 238 -8.04 32.77 9.52
CA VAL A 238 -8.28 33.19 8.14
C VAL A 238 -7.00 32.98 7.36
N VAL A 239 -6.96 31.93 6.53
CA VAL A 239 -5.75 31.52 5.79
C VAL A 239 -5.84 31.98 4.34
N GLY A 240 -4.84 32.70 3.85
CA GLY A 240 -4.74 33.07 2.43
C GLY A 240 -3.51 33.92 2.13
N GLY A 241 -3.09 33.99 0.87
CA GLY A 241 -1.86 34.67 0.50
C GLY A 241 -1.97 36.18 0.72
N ARG A 242 -1.25 36.75 1.70
CA ARG A 242 -1.38 38.17 2.14
C ARG A 242 -2.71 38.47 2.85
N SER A 243 -3.33 37.48 3.49
CA SER A 243 -4.50 37.65 4.37
C SER A 243 -4.32 38.78 5.40
N GLY A 244 -3.14 38.94 6.00
CA GLY A 244 -2.84 40.00 6.96
C GLY A 244 -2.94 41.39 6.33
N ALA A 245 -2.42 41.57 5.12
CA ALA A 245 -2.53 42.82 4.37
C ALA A 245 -3.97 43.09 3.92
N ARG A 246 -4.70 42.05 3.47
CA ARG A 246 -6.10 42.17 3.03
C ARG A 246 -7.06 42.54 4.16
N LEU A 247 -6.74 42.13 5.37
CA LEU A 247 -7.52 42.39 6.58
C LEU A 247 -6.97 43.58 7.39
N ALA A 248 -5.90 44.24 6.91
CA ALA A 248 -5.30 45.38 7.60
C ALA A 248 -6.33 46.52 7.78
N GLY A 249 -6.39 47.08 8.99
CA GLY A 249 -7.36 48.12 9.36
C GLY A 249 -8.78 47.62 9.69
N ARG A 250 -9.02 46.29 9.66
CA ARG A 250 -10.27 45.68 10.14
C ARG A 250 -10.09 45.11 11.55
N SER A 251 -11.05 45.36 12.43
CA SER A 251 -11.08 44.72 13.75
C SER A 251 -11.60 43.29 13.62
N LEU A 252 -10.70 42.31 13.66
CA LEU A 252 -11.08 40.90 13.73
C LEU A 252 -11.69 40.58 15.10
N PRO A 253 -12.65 39.63 15.18
CA PRO A 253 -13.12 39.12 16.47
C PRO A 253 -11.95 38.60 17.32
N THR A 254 -12.06 38.67 18.64
CA THR A 254 -10.95 38.40 19.58
C THR A 254 -10.29 37.03 19.40
N ARG A 255 -11.03 36.02 18.90
CA ARG A 255 -10.54 34.65 18.68
C ARG A 255 -10.07 34.38 17.25
N TRP A 256 -10.14 35.38 16.37
CA TRP A 256 -9.77 35.26 14.97
C TRP A 256 -8.36 35.77 14.73
N ARG A 257 -7.59 35.05 13.89
CA ARG A 257 -6.23 35.44 13.49
C ARG A 257 -6.03 35.19 12.00
N SER A 258 -5.42 36.14 11.30
CA SER A 258 -4.99 35.96 9.91
C SER A 258 -3.69 35.16 9.83
N VAL A 259 -3.56 34.31 8.81
CA VAL A 259 -2.38 33.48 8.55
C VAL A 259 -2.03 33.59 7.07
N ASP A 260 -0.85 34.12 6.77
CA ASP A 260 -0.36 34.29 5.41
C ASP A 260 0.23 32.98 4.89
N ALA A 261 -0.56 32.23 4.11
CA ALA A 261 -0.17 30.97 3.47
C ALA A 261 -1.13 30.64 2.31
N LEU A 262 -0.89 29.55 1.58
CA LEU A 262 -1.85 29.07 0.58
C LEU A 262 -3.22 28.82 1.22
N PRO A 263 -4.34 29.19 0.58
CA PRO A 263 -5.68 29.04 1.18
C PRO A 263 -5.99 27.60 1.61
N ASP A 264 -5.43 26.59 0.92
CA ASP A 264 -5.64 25.18 1.25
C ASP A 264 -4.76 24.62 2.38
N SER A 265 -3.80 25.41 2.88
CA SER A 265 -2.91 24.98 3.97
C SER A 265 -3.66 24.54 5.23
N ALA A 266 -3.08 23.58 5.95
CA ALA A 266 -3.56 23.15 7.26
C ALA A 266 -2.80 23.89 8.36
N VAL A 267 -3.51 24.43 9.35
CA VAL A 267 -2.92 25.25 10.41
C VAL A 267 -2.84 24.45 11.70
N SER A 268 -1.74 24.60 12.45
CA SER A 268 -1.61 24.01 13.78
C SER A 268 -2.60 24.62 14.76
N ARG A 269 -2.81 23.95 15.90
CA ARG A 269 -3.79 24.36 16.91
C ARG A 269 -3.59 25.79 17.42
N SER A 270 -2.34 26.23 17.53
CA SER A 270 -1.96 27.58 17.99
C SER A 270 -1.76 28.57 16.84
N GLY A 271 -1.59 28.09 15.61
CA GLY A 271 -1.22 28.90 14.45
C GLY A 271 0.28 29.07 14.26
N ASP A 272 1.10 28.33 15.02
CA ASP A 272 2.57 28.48 15.01
C ASP A 272 3.26 27.69 13.90
N LEU A 273 2.55 26.72 13.29
CA LEU A 273 3.01 25.92 12.15
C LEU A 273 1.88 25.83 11.13
N VAL A 274 2.19 26.07 9.86
CA VAL A 274 1.25 26.00 8.75
C VAL A 274 1.76 24.99 7.74
N VAL A 275 1.07 23.85 7.62
CA VAL A 275 1.40 22.82 6.65
C VAL A 275 0.90 23.27 5.29
N THR A 276 1.84 23.67 4.43
CA THR A 276 1.58 24.19 3.09
C THR A 276 1.47 23.06 2.07
N ARG A 277 2.09 21.90 2.32
CA ARG A 277 2.06 20.74 1.41
C ARG A 277 2.19 19.40 2.12
N VAL A 278 1.47 18.39 1.62
CA VAL A 278 1.60 16.99 2.03
C VAL A 278 1.40 16.10 0.81
N ARG A 279 2.40 15.30 0.45
CA ARG A 279 2.40 14.49 -0.77
C ARG A 279 3.07 13.13 -0.55
N THR A 280 2.45 12.04 -0.96
CA THR A 280 3.10 10.73 -1.22
C THR A 280 3.79 10.74 -2.59
N GLY A 281 3.30 11.60 -3.47
CA GLY A 281 3.74 11.66 -4.85
C GLY A 281 3.01 10.69 -5.76
N THR A 282 1.88 10.14 -5.32
CA THR A 282 0.92 9.32 -6.08
C THR A 282 -0.44 10.01 -6.28
N GLU A 283 -0.78 11.06 -5.51
CA GLU A 283 -2.15 11.60 -5.43
C GLU A 283 -2.69 12.19 -6.74
N ALA A 284 -1.81 12.81 -7.52
CA ALA A 284 -1.95 12.97 -8.97
C ALA A 284 -0.63 12.68 -9.70
N ALA A 285 0.28 12.08 -8.92
CA ALA A 285 1.60 11.57 -9.14
C ALA A 285 2.80 12.53 -9.37
N ARG A 286 3.45 13.04 -8.29
CA ARG A 286 4.91 13.34 -8.31
C ARG A 286 5.68 13.21 -6.99
N GLN A 287 6.75 12.40 -7.08
CA GLN A 287 8.01 12.29 -6.31
C GLN A 287 7.89 11.82 -4.85
N GLY A 288 8.21 10.54 -4.64
CA GLY A 288 8.39 9.92 -3.33
C GLY A 288 8.01 8.44 -3.28
N GLY A 289 6.93 8.06 -3.96
CA GLY A 289 6.41 6.68 -4.00
C GLY A 289 7.13 5.79 -5.00
N GLY A 290 7.56 4.60 -4.53
CA GLY A 290 8.06 3.53 -5.39
C GLY A 290 6.94 2.83 -6.14
N ALA A 291 7.27 1.71 -6.79
CA ALA A 291 6.27 0.75 -7.24
C ALA A 291 5.35 0.36 -6.07
N GLY A 292 4.05 0.17 -6.31
CA GLY A 292 3.16 -0.44 -5.32
C GLY A 292 3.65 -1.85 -5.00
N ASP A 293 4.48 -1.97 -3.97
CA ASP A 293 5.09 -3.20 -3.47
C ASP A 293 4.33 -3.73 -2.23
N GLY A 294 3.08 -3.26 -2.06
CA GLY A 294 2.23 -3.54 -0.91
C GLY A 294 2.54 -2.68 0.31
N ARG A 295 3.41 -1.67 0.19
CA ARG A 295 3.82 -0.78 1.30
C ARG A 295 3.28 0.63 1.16
N PRO A 296 3.17 1.35 2.28
CA PRO A 296 2.81 2.76 2.23
C PRO A 296 3.87 3.60 1.54
N ASP A 297 3.43 4.52 0.71
CA ASP A 297 4.24 5.53 0.06
C ASP A 297 4.85 6.49 1.08
N ARG A 298 6.11 6.86 0.87
CA ARG A 298 6.78 7.89 1.67
C ARG A 298 6.12 9.25 1.44
N VAL A 299 5.75 9.92 2.53
CA VAL A 299 5.07 11.22 2.52
C VAL A 299 6.10 12.34 2.74
N ALA A 300 6.21 13.28 1.79
CA ALA A 300 6.91 14.54 1.96
C ALA A 300 5.95 15.64 2.44
N ILE A 301 6.38 16.41 3.44
CA ILE A 301 5.60 17.48 4.07
C ILE A 301 6.40 18.77 3.97
N SER A 302 5.77 19.85 3.50
CA SER A 302 6.29 21.21 3.56
C SER A 302 5.42 22.04 4.49
N ALA A 303 6.05 22.86 5.32
CA ALA A 303 5.37 23.73 6.26
C ALA A 303 6.13 25.03 6.48
N GLN A 304 5.45 26.02 7.03
CA GLN A 304 5.99 27.32 7.39
C GLN A 304 5.73 27.59 8.88
N LEU A 305 6.71 28.17 9.58
CA LEU A 305 6.59 28.60 10.97
C LEU A 305 5.99 30.01 11.08
N ALA A 306 5.52 30.38 12.26
CA ALA A 306 4.94 31.71 12.51
C ALA A 306 5.89 32.89 12.27
N ASP A 307 7.21 32.67 12.25
CA ASP A 307 8.22 33.68 11.93
C ASP A 307 8.48 33.81 10.41
N GLY A 308 7.82 32.99 9.59
CA GLY A 308 7.95 32.96 8.13
C GLY A 308 8.96 31.93 7.60
N SER A 309 9.68 31.22 8.47
CA SER A 309 10.69 30.23 8.05
C SER A 309 10.05 28.96 7.46
N ASP A 310 10.61 28.45 6.37
CA ASP A 310 10.18 27.19 5.74
C ASP A 310 10.87 25.96 6.35
N VAL A 311 10.11 24.87 6.48
CA VAL A 311 10.57 23.57 6.97
C VAL A 311 10.02 22.44 6.09
N ALA A 312 10.81 21.39 5.89
CA ALA A 312 10.44 20.23 5.10
C ALA A 312 10.79 18.92 5.83
N PHE A 313 9.92 17.93 5.72
CA PHE A 313 10.02 16.65 6.41
C PHE A 313 9.65 15.51 5.48
N SER A 314 10.08 14.29 5.82
CA SER A 314 9.60 13.08 5.16
C SER A 314 9.30 11.99 6.18
N VAL A 315 8.09 11.44 6.13
CA VAL A 315 7.64 10.35 6.99
C VAL A 315 7.26 9.15 6.14
N ALA A 316 7.69 7.95 6.54
CA ALA A 316 7.20 6.70 5.98
C ALA A 316 5.98 6.26 6.81
N PRO A 317 4.77 6.17 6.23
CA PRO A 317 3.62 5.71 6.98
C PRO A 317 3.79 4.28 7.47
N THR A 318 3.26 3.99 8.66
CA THR A 318 3.23 2.66 9.25
C THR A 318 1.83 2.06 9.12
N LEU A 319 1.78 0.74 8.95
CA LEU A 319 0.52 -0.01 8.87
C LEU A 319 0.24 -0.69 10.21
N ASP A 320 -0.92 -0.40 10.80
CA ASP A 320 -1.35 -0.98 12.06
C ASP A 320 -2.63 -1.81 11.91
N ARG A 321 -2.77 -2.84 12.75
CA ARG A 321 -3.91 -3.78 12.70
C ARG A 321 -5.24 -3.10 13.04
N GLN A 322 -5.26 -2.07 13.89
CA GLN A 322 -6.51 -1.44 14.32
C GLN A 322 -7.11 -0.56 13.22
N GLY A 323 -6.26 0.21 12.53
CA GLY A 323 -6.63 1.03 11.37
C GLY A 323 -7.14 0.22 10.19
N ARG A 324 -6.71 -1.04 10.06
CA ARG A 324 -7.15 -1.98 9.03
C ARG A 324 -8.12 -3.04 9.54
N ALA A 325 -8.60 -2.92 10.78
CA ALA A 325 -9.66 -3.78 11.28
C ALA A 325 -10.97 -3.45 10.55
N ARG A 326 -11.73 -4.49 10.24
CA ARG A 326 -13.03 -4.36 9.57
C ARG A 326 -14.00 -3.53 10.41
N THR A 327 -14.77 -2.67 9.75
CA THR A 327 -15.93 -2.03 10.39
C THR A 327 -16.99 -3.06 10.76
N VAL A 328 -17.30 -3.21 12.06
CA VAL A 328 -18.38 -4.08 12.55
C VAL A 328 -19.69 -3.29 12.61
N ALA A 329 -20.72 -3.72 11.87
CA ALA A 329 -22.03 -3.08 11.91
C ALA A 329 -22.72 -3.31 13.27
N ALA A 330 -23.49 -2.32 13.75
CA ALA A 330 -24.33 -2.49 14.93
C ALA A 330 -25.46 -3.49 14.62
N GLY A 331 -25.41 -4.69 15.22
CA GLY A 331 -26.53 -5.63 15.25
C GLY A 331 -26.44 -6.90 14.39
N GLY A 332 -25.26 -7.33 13.92
CA GLY A 332 -25.11 -8.63 13.26
C GLY A 332 -24.87 -9.77 14.25
N SER A 333 -25.94 -10.43 14.72
CA SER A 333 -25.83 -11.75 15.36
C SER A 333 -25.61 -12.81 14.28
N ASP A 334 -24.57 -13.62 14.45
CA ASP A 334 -24.37 -14.89 13.73
C ASP A 334 -25.54 -15.83 14.07
N ASP A 335 -26.51 -15.96 13.17
CA ASP A 335 -27.52 -17.02 13.26
C ASP A 335 -27.11 -18.19 12.37
N SER A 336 -26.53 -19.19 13.03
CA SER A 336 -26.36 -20.53 12.50
C SER A 336 -27.65 -21.34 12.74
N SER A 337 -28.31 -21.85 11.69
CA SER A 337 -28.89 -23.20 11.66
C SER A 337 -29.82 -23.42 10.45
N GLY A 338 -29.84 -24.66 9.95
CA GLY A 338 -30.98 -25.21 9.19
C GLY A 338 -30.65 -25.67 7.79
N GLY A 339 -30.26 -26.93 7.64
CA GLY A 339 -29.98 -27.57 6.35
C GLY A 339 -31.23 -27.92 5.53
N GLY A 340 -31.04 -27.94 4.21
CA GLY A 340 -32.00 -28.45 3.24
C GLY A 340 -31.32 -28.53 1.87
N THR A 341 -30.95 -29.73 1.47
CA THR A 341 -30.30 -30.04 0.19
C THR A 341 -31.32 -30.08 -0.94
N ASP A 342 -31.04 -29.42 -2.06
CA ASP A 342 -31.49 -29.90 -3.37
C ASP A 342 -30.46 -29.54 -4.44
N ALA A 343 -29.85 -30.58 -4.99
CA ALA A 343 -28.86 -30.51 -6.07
C ALA A 343 -29.55 -30.61 -7.43
N ARG A 344 -29.07 -29.83 -8.40
CA ARG A 344 -29.23 -30.13 -9.83
C ARG A 344 -27.88 -30.15 -10.52
N THR A 345 -27.68 -31.22 -11.28
CA THR A 345 -26.49 -31.65 -12.01
C THR A 345 -26.49 -31.15 -13.46
N SER A 346 -25.31 -30.83 -14.01
CA SER A 346 -24.93 -31.20 -15.40
C SER A 346 -23.45 -30.88 -15.68
N ALA A 347 -22.69 -31.86 -16.20
CA ALA A 347 -21.24 -31.85 -16.47
C ALA A 347 -20.36 -31.56 -15.23
N ALA A 348 -19.18 -32.16 -15.11
CA ALA A 348 -18.33 -31.93 -13.95
C ALA A 348 -17.74 -30.51 -14.01
N ASP A 349 -18.49 -29.52 -13.53
CA ASP A 349 -17.98 -28.18 -13.30
C ASP A 349 -16.78 -28.26 -12.34
N PRO A 350 -15.72 -27.48 -12.58
CA PRO A 350 -14.55 -27.49 -11.72
C PRO A 350 -14.94 -27.08 -10.29
N ASP A 351 -14.44 -27.82 -9.30
CA ASP A 351 -14.73 -27.55 -7.89
C ASP A 351 -14.29 -26.12 -7.52
N PRO A 352 -15.23 -25.21 -7.21
CA PRO A 352 -14.94 -23.82 -6.86
C PRO A 352 -13.99 -23.69 -5.66
N ALA A 353 -13.87 -24.70 -4.80
CA ALA A 353 -12.92 -24.69 -3.69
C ALA A 353 -11.46 -24.81 -4.13
N THR A 354 -11.21 -25.25 -5.38
CA THR A 354 -9.87 -25.62 -5.84
C THR A 354 -9.38 -24.86 -7.07
N VAL A 355 -10.27 -24.20 -7.81
CA VAL A 355 -9.91 -23.33 -8.93
C VAL A 355 -9.77 -21.87 -8.50
N PRO A 356 -8.80 -21.13 -9.05
CA PRO A 356 -8.54 -19.74 -8.65
C PRO A 356 -9.63 -18.75 -9.09
N TRP A 357 -10.28 -19.00 -10.22
CA TRP A 357 -11.38 -18.17 -10.74
C TRP A 357 -12.73 -18.52 -10.10
N ASP A 358 -13.73 -17.67 -10.34
CA ASP A 358 -15.09 -17.80 -9.83
C ASP A 358 -16.04 -18.40 -10.88
N PRO A 359 -16.48 -19.67 -10.76
CA PRO A 359 -17.42 -20.29 -11.69
C PRO A 359 -18.80 -19.65 -11.69
N ASP A 360 -19.24 -19.22 -10.50
CA ASP A 360 -20.58 -18.68 -10.27
C ASP A 360 -20.70 -17.18 -10.61
N ARG A 361 -19.64 -16.58 -11.13
CA ARG A 361 -19.61 -15.14 -11.43
C ARG A 361 -20.67 -14.72 -12.44
N SER A 362 -21.17 -13.49 -12.27
CA SER A 362 -22.06 -12.83 -13.23
C SER A 362 -21.31 -12.17 -14.39
N CYS A 363 -20.05 -11.79 -14.20
CA CYS A 363 -19.27 -11.13 -15.26
C CYS A 363 -18.67 -12.12 -16.26
N ALA A 364 -18.60 -11.71 -17.52
CA ALA A 364 -18.17 -12.59 -18.60
C ALA A 364 -16.73 -13.07 -18.43
N VAL A 365 -15.80 -12.15 -18.15
CA VAL A 365 -14.36 -12.45 -18.05
C VAL A 365 -13.98 -12.73 -16.59
N PRO A 366 -13.46 -13.91 -16.25
CA PRO A 366 -13.03 -14.21 -14.88
C PRO A 366 -11.84 -13.32 -14.47
N ARG A 367 -11.74 -13.01 -13.16
CA ARG A 367 -10.63 -12.23 -12.61
C ARG A 367 -9.36 -13.07 -12.47
N ASN A 368 -9.46 -14.24 -11.85
CA ASN A 368 -8.32 -15.11 -11.49
C ASN A 368 -8.26 -16.37 -12.36
N ASP A 369 -8.40 -16.23 -13.67
CA ASP A 369 -8.26 -17.37 -14.60
C ASP A 369 -6.80 -17.58 -14.94
N GLU A 370 -6.31 -18.79 -14.69
CA GLU A 370 -4.94 -19.21 -14.92
C GLU A 370 -4.52 -19.19 -16.41
N ASN A 371 -5.45 -18.98 -17.34
CA ASN A 371 -5.19 -18.90 -18.78
C ASN A 371 -5.29 -17.46 -19.31
N ILE A 372 -5.45 -16.47 -18.44
CA ILE A 372 -5.69 -15.09 -18.82
C ILE A 372 -4.76 -14.15 -18.04
N GLN A 373 -3.83 -13.53 -18.77
CA GLN A 373 -3.02 -12.42 -18.28
C GLN A 373 -3.25 -11.16 -19.14
N VAL A 374 -3.53 -10.05 -18.47
CA VAL A 374 -3.87 -8.77 -19.10
C VAL A 374 -2.63 -7.90 -19.19
N TYR A 375 -2.26 -7.50 -20.41
CA TYR A 375 -1.14 -6.59 -20.63
C TYR A 375 -1.44 -5.19 -20.09
N GLN A 376 -0.55 -4.68 -19.24
CA GLN A 376 -0.56 -3.31 -18.76
C GLN A 376 0.17 -2.40 -19.77
N PRO A 377 -0.55 -1.54 -20.51
CA PRO A 377 0.07 -0.62 -21.47
C PRO A 377 0.90 0.44 -20.75
N SER A 378 1.93 0.95 -21.45
CA SER A 378 2.58 2.18 -21.02
C SER A 378 1.65 3.38 -21.20
N ARG A 379 1.97 4.48 -20.51
CA ARG A 379 1.30 5.77 -20.70
C ARG A 379 1.30 6.25 -22.17
N GLU A 380 2.41 6.06 -22.90
CA GLU A 380 2.52 6.43 -24.32
C GLU A 380 1.60 5.58 -25.18
N GLN A 381 1.47 4.29 -24.87
CA GLN A 381 0.53 3.39 -25.55
C GLN A 381 -0.92 3.80 -25.32
N MET A 382 -1.25 4.29 -24.12
CA MET A 382 -2.58 4.78 -23.83
C MET A 382 -2.90 6.09 -24.56
N GLU A 383 -1.98 7.05 -24.59
CA GLU A 383 -2.15 8.27 -25.40
C GLU A 383 -2.31 7.93 -26.89
N TRP A 384 -1.45 7.03 -27.40
CA TRP A 384 -1.51 6.54 -28.78
C TRP A 384 -2.87 5.91 -29.10
N ALA A 385 -3.37 5.01 -28.24
CA ALA A 385 -4.66 4.36 -28.45
C ALA A 385 -5.81 5.38 -28.45
N ALA A 386 -5.85 6.30 -27.48
CA ALA A 386 -6.88 7.32 -27.41
C ALA A 386 -6.85 8.26 -28.63
N ASN A 387 -5.66 8.74 -29.02
CA ASN A 387 -5.46 9.62 -30.17
C ASN A 387 -5.97 8.97 -31.47
N LEU A 388 -5.68 7.69 -31.70
CA LEU A 388 -6.13 6.99 -32.90
C LEU A 388 -7.61 6.59 -32.84
N ALA A 389 -8.12 6.21 -31.66
CA ALA A 389 -9.52 5.83 -31.47
C ALA A 389 -10.45 6.96 -31.91
N VAL A 390 -10.19 8.19 -31.46
CA VAL A 390 -11.04 9.36 -31.76
C VAL A 390 -11.07 9.75 -33.24
N ARG A 391 -10.22 9.17 -34.08
CA ARG A 391 -10.22 9.33 -35.54
C ARG A 391 -10.62 8.09 -36.32
N GLY A 392 -11.11 7.04 -35.66
CA GLY A 392 -11.45 5.80 -36.35
C GLY A 392 -10.24 5.06 -36.92
N GLN A 393 -9.04 5.28 -36.36
CA GLN A 393 -7.77 4.78 -36.90
C GLN A 393 -7.27 3.48 -36.23
N LEU A 394 -7.98 2.94 -35.23
CA LEU A 394 -7.65 1.64 -34.62
C LEU A 394 -8.21 0.45 -35.45
N THR A 395 -8.12 0.55 -36.77
CA THR A 395 -8.59 -0.45 -37.75
C THR A 395 -7.48 -1.41 -38.19
N PHE A 396 -6.26 -1.23 -37.69
CA PHE A 396 -5.16 -2.16 -37.95
C PHE A 396 -5.46 -3.55 -37.38
N GLN A 397 -4.88 -4.55 -38.03
CA GLN A 397 -5.08 -5.94 -37.67
C GLN A 397 -4.13 -6.33 -36.52
N ARG A 398 -4.71 -6.76 -35.39
CA ARG A 398 -4.05 -7.50 -34.33
C ARG A 398 -3.96 -8.96 -34.77
N PRO A 399 -2.75 -9.55 -34.85
CA PRO A 399 -2.61 -10.96 -35.22
C PRO A 399 -3.33 -11.85 -34.19
N ALA A 400 -3.63 -13.08 -34.59
CA ALA A 400 -4.12 -14.08 -33.65
C ALA A 400 -3.13 -14.23 -32.48
N ASN A 401 -3.67 -14.37 -31.27
CA ASN A 401 -2.91 -14.50 -30.03
C ASN A 401 -1.98 -13.29 -29.73
N TRP A 402 -2.39 -12.07 -30.11
CA TRP A 402 -1.62 -10.86 -29.80
C TRP A 402 -1.37 -10.75 -28.29
N ALA A 403 -0.10 -10.53 -27.89
CA ALA A 403 0.34 -10.52 -26.49
C ALA A 403 -0.09 -11.77 -25.69
N ASN A 404 -0.19 -12.92 -26.38
CA ASN A 404 -0.62 -14.20 -25.81
C ASN A 404 -2.00 -14.17 -25.13
N ASN A 405 -2.92 -13.36 -25.67
CA ASN A 405 -4.27 -13.21 -25.13
C ASN A 405 -5.26 -14.32 -25.54
N GLY A 406 -4.84 -15.29 -26.35
CA GLY A 406 -5.67 -16.40 -26.80
C GLY A 406 -6.89 -16.01 -27.65
N LEU A 407 -6.87 -14.84 -28.31
CA LEU A 407 -7.94 -14.40 -29.21
C LEU A 407 -7.61 -14.74 -30.68
N PRO A 408 -8.63 -14.98 -31.53
CA PRO A 408 -8.43 -15.01 -32.99
C PRO A 408 -7.92 -13.64 -33.48
N ALA A 409 -7.51 -13.50 -34.73
CA ALA A 409 -7.08 -12.21 -35.24
C ALA A 409 -8.26 -11.21 -35.27
N TYR A 410 -8.04 -9.96 -34.86
CA TYR A 410 -9.10 -8.93 -34.77
C TYR A 410 -8.57 -7.52 -35.07
N SER A 411 -9.43 -6.52 -35.13
CA SER A 411 -9.04 -5.10 -35.09
C SER A 411 -9.90 -4.37 -34.06
N PRO A 412 -9.33 -3.53 -33.18
CA PRO A 412 -10.08 -2.89 -32.10
C PRO A 412 -11.38 -2.19 -32.57
N GLN A 413 -11.29 -1.32 -33.59
CA GLN A 413 -12.47 -0.64 -34.16
C GLN A 413 -13.22 -1.44 -35.23
N GLY A 414 -12.76 -2.66 -35.56
CA GLY A 414 -13.60 -3.63 -36.26
C GLY A 414 -14.57 -4.33 -35.30
N MET A 415 -14.14 -4.59 -34.05
CA MET A 415 -15.01 -5.11 -33.00
C MET A 415 -15.96 -4.05 -32.45
N PHE A 416 -15.45 -2.83 -32.25
CA PHE A 416 -16.21 -1.68 -31.75
C PHE A 416 -16.07 -0.48 -32.69
N PRO A 417 -16.81 -0.43 -33.80
CA PRO A 417 -16.77 0.70 -34.73
C PRO A 417 -17.11 2.02 -34.04
N SER A 418 -16.52 3.12 -34.51
CA SER A 418 -16.93 4.46 -34.05
C SER A 418 -18.37 4.76 -34.46
N LEU A 419 -19.09 5.47 -33.60
CA LEU A 419 -20.39 6.05 -33.93
C LEU A 419 -20.20 7.44 -34.57
N PRO A 420 -20.91 7.75 -35.67
CA PRO A 420 -21.03 9.13 -36.14
C PRO A 420 -21.65 10.01 -35.05
N LEU A 421 -21.12 11.23 -34.90
CA LEU A 421 -21.66 12.19 -33.95
C LEU A 421 -22.84 12.94 -34.55
N SER A 422 -23.91 13.09 -33.78
CA SER A 422 -24.97 14.07 -34.05
C SER A 422 -24.32 15.46 -34.11
N GLY A 423 -24.47 16.15 -35.25
CA GLY A 423 -23.80 17.42 -35.56
C GLY A 423 -22.48 17.33 -36.31
N GLY A 424 -21.98 16.11 -36.63
CA GLY A 424 -20.71 15.90 -37.34
C GLY A 424 -19.47 16.02 -36.46
N GLY A 425 -18.27 15.92 -37.04
CA GLY A 425 -16.99 16.06 -36.31
C GLY A 425 -16.54 14.82 -35.53
N PHE A 426 -15.64 15.02 -34.56
CA PHE A 426 -14.98 13.97 -33.79
C PHE A 426 -14.86 14.33 -32.31
N VAL A 427 -14.68 13.31 -31.46
CA VAL A 427 -14.32 13.49 -30.05
C VAL A 427 -12.90 14.06 -29.98
N PRO A 428 -12.64 15.14 -29.21
CA PRO A 428 -11.29 15.57 -28.91
C PRO A 428 -10.56 14.54 -28.06
N ALA A 429 -9.33 14.17 -28.44
CA ALA A 429 -8.52 13.19 -27.70
C ALA A 429 -8.41 13.48 -26.20
N GLN A 430 -8.31 14.75 -25.82
CA GLN A 430 -8.17 15.20 -24.43
C GLN A 430 -9.42 14.95 -23.57
N VAL A 431 -10.62 15.06 -24.15
CA VAL A 431 -11.86 14.71 -23.44
C VAL A 431 -11.84 13.23 -23.09
N PHE A 432 -11.45 12.40 -24.06
CA PHE A 432 -11.40 10.96 -23.85
C PHE A 432 -10.28 10.56 -22.88
N LEU A 433 -9.08 11.12 -23.03
CA LEU A 433 -7.96 10.92 -22.09
C LEU A 433 -8.31 11.36 -20.66
N GLY A 434 -9.05 12.46 -20.50
CA GLY A 434 -9.54 12.91 -19.19
C GLY A 434 -10.50 11.92 -18.53
N ILE A 435 -11.37 11.26 -19.31
CA ILE A 435 -12.21 10.15 -18.83
C ILE A 435 -11.34 8.96 -18.42
N LEU A 436 -10.42 8.52 -19.28
CA LEU A 436 -9.55 7.37 -18.98
C LEU A 436 -8.67 7.61 -17.73
N ALA A 437 -8.19 8.84 -17.54
CA ALA A 437 -7.49 9.24 -16.32
C ALA A 437 -8.42 9.15 -15.09
N GLN A 438 -9.64 9.70 -15.18
CA GLN A 438 -10.60 9.71 -14.08
C GLN A 438 -11.10 8.31 -13.69
N GLU A 439 -11.31 7.41 -14.67
CA GLU A 439 -11.86 6.07 -14.47
C GLU A 439 -10.87 5.09 -13.85
N SER A 440 -9.62 5.08 -14.32
CA SER A 440 -8.69 3.96 -14.04
C SER A 440 -7.23 4.38 -13.88
N ASN A 441 -6.92 5.68 -13.90
CA ASN A 441 -5.53 6.15 -13.98
C ASN A 441 -4.76 5.56 -15.18
N LEU A 442 -5.43 5.36 -16.32
CA LEU A 442 -4.85 4.76 -17.53
C LEU A 442 -4.39 3.30 -17.36
N LEU A 443 -4.94 2.56 -16.39
CA LEU A 443 -4.62 1.16 -16.13
C LEU A 443 -5.55 0.21 -16.90
N GLN A 444 -5.01 -0.87 -17.45
CA GLN A 444 -5.77 -1.92 -18.14
C GLN A 444 -5.73 -3.24 -17.37
N ALA A 445 -4.57 -3.60 -16.82
CA ALA A 445 -4.42 -4.68 -15.87
C ALA A 445 -4.67 -4.16 -14.45
N SER A 446 -4.84 -5.07 -13.48
CA SER A 446 -4.87 -4.68 -12.07
C SER A 446 -3.63 -3.87 -11.71
N TRP A 447 -3.76 -2.92 -10.79
CA TRP A 447 -2.67 -2.01 -10.39
C TRP A 447 -1.44 -2.71 -9.80
N HIS A 448 -1.50 -4.01 -9.52
CA HIS A 448 -0.35 -4.84 -9.14
C HIS A 448 0.63 -5.10 -10.31
N ALA A 449 0.19 -4.95 -11.56
CA ALA A 449 1.05 -5.07 -12.73
C ALA A 449 1.56 -3.68 -13.13
N VAL A 450 2.88 -3.54 -13.28
CA VAL A 450 3.50 -2.30 -13.74
C VAL A 450 3.55 -2.23 -15.28
N ASP A 451 3.95 -1.09 -15.84
CA ASP A 451 3.96 -0.89 -17.30
C ASP A 451 4.79 -1.98 -18.01
N GLY A 452 4.20 -2.56 -19.06
CA GLY A 452 4.83 -3.64 -19.84
C GLY A 452 4.63 -5.04 -19.27
N LEU A 453 4.20 -5.16 -18.02
CA LEU A 453 3.86 -6.43 -17.38
C LEU A 453 2.41 -6.84 -17.62
N ALA A 454 2.07 -8.05 -17.19
CA ALA A 454 0.70 -8.52 -17.20
C ALA A 454 0.26 -8.97 -15.81
N GLY A 455 -1.05 -9.08 -15.62
CA GLY A 455 -1.63 -9.57 -14.38
C GLY A 455 -3.13 -9.84 -14.53
N ASN A 456 -3.87 -9.78 -13.42
CA ASN A 456 -5.32 -9.88 -13.47
C ASN A 456 -5.95 -8.77 -14.34
N PRO A 457 -7.15 -8.98 -14.91
CA PRO A 457 -7.94 -7.89 -15.47
C PRO A 457 -8.22 -6.81 -14.42
N LEU A 458 -8.15 -5.54 -14.82
CA LEU A 458 -8.68 -4.47 -13.99
C LEU A 458 -10.20 -4.56 -13.95
N THR A 459 -10.77 -4.88 -12.79
CA THR A 459 -12.22 -5.02 -12.60
C THR A 459 -12.77 -3.90 -11.72
N SER A 460 -14.04 -3.54 -11.91
CA SER A 460 -14.73 -2.60 -11.03
C SER A 460 -14.81 -3.13 -9.59
N LEU A 461 -14.93 -2.24 -8.60
CA LEU A 461 -15.14 -2.61 -7.19
C LEU A 461 -16.38 -3.48 -6.97
N GLY A 462 -17.36 -3.42 -7.87
CA GLY A 462 -18.58 -4.22 -7.79
C GLY A 462 -18.49 -5.62 -8.39
N PHE A 463 -17.31 -6.11 -8.80
CA PHE A 463 -17.15 -7.43 -9.44
C PHE A 463 -17.75 -8.58 -8.60
N TYR A 464 -17.47 -8.59 -7.30
CA TYR A 464 -17.98 -9.59 -6.36
C TYR A 464 -19.40 -9.29 -5.83
N GLY A 465 -20.05 -8.25 -6.35
CA GLY A 465 -21.38 -7.80 -5.93
C GLY A 465 -21.50 -7.52 -4.43
N LEU A 466 -20.38 -7.13 -3.82
CA LEU A 466 -20.36 -6.71 -2.42
C LEU A 466 -21.26 -5.49 -2.25
N ASN A 467 -21.96 -5.42 -1.14
CA ASN A 467 -22.53 -4.15 -0.72
C ASN A 467 -21.38 -3.16 -0.48
N LEU A 468 -21.10 -2.28 -1.44
CA LEU A 468 -20.00 -1.33 -1.35
C LEU A 468 -20.21 -0.28 -0.25
N THR A 469 -21.43 -0.13 0.26
CA THR A 469 -21.66 0.65 1.48
C THR A 469 -21.31 -0.15 2.72
N ASN A 470 -21.19 -1.47 2.73
CA ASN A 470 -20.65 -2.21 3.86
C ASN A 470 -19.89 -3.44 3.36
N PRO A 471 -18.72 -3.24 2.73
CA PRO A 471 -18.05 -4.31 2.03
C PRO A 471 -17.63 -5.38 3.01
N ASP A 472 -18.00 -6.59 2.64
CA ASP A 472 -17.72 -7.79 3.38
C ASP A 472 -17.47 -8.90 2.38
N VAL A 473 -16.22 -9.30 2.24
CA VAL A 473 -15.86 -10.40 1.35
C VAL A 473 -16.51 -11.72 1.75
N THR A 474 -17.03 -11.85 2.98
CA THR A 474 -17.84 -12.99 3.40
C THR A 474 -19.32 -12.85 3.02
N LYS A 475 -19.69 -11.87 2.20
CA LYS A 475 -21.05 -11.61 1.68
C LYS A 475 -21.03 -11.33 0.17
N ILE A 476 -20.26 -12.14 -0.57
CA ILE A 476 -20.27 -12.13 -2.04
C ILE A 476 -21.70 -12.41 -2.53
N ASP A 477 -22.21 -11.56 -3.40
CA ASP A 477 -23.56 -11.67 -3.99
C ASP A 477 -23.52 -11.36 -5.49
N TRP A 478 -23.44 -12.41 -6.29
CA TRP A 478 -23.36 -12.31 -7.75
C TRP A 478 -24.59 -11.62 -8.39
N GLY A 479 -25.73 -11.53 -7.70
CA GLY A 479 -26.91 -10.81 -8.18
C GLY A 479 -26.73 -9.29 -8.26
N HIS A 480 -25.80 -8.74 -7.47
CA HIS A 480 -25.54 -7.30 -7.37
C HIS A 480 -24.23 -6.87 -8.04
N THR A 481 -23.68 -7.73 -8.91
CA THR A 481 -22.40 -7.50 -9.56
C THR A 481 -22.42 -6.35 -10.59
N ASP A 482 -21.33 -5.57 -10.59
CA ASP A 482 -20.97 -4.61 -11.61
C ASP A 482 -19.72 -5.06 -12.39
N CYS A 483 -19.88 -5.20 -13.71
CA CYS A 483 -18.90 -5.82 -14.62
C CYS A 483 -18.09 -4.79 -15.41
N GLY A 484 -17.56 -3.76 -14.75
CA GLY A 484 -16.63 -2.81 -15.36
C GLY A 484 -15.24 -3.42 -15.56
N TYR A 485 -14.65 -3.23 -16.75
CA TYR A 485 -13.30 -3.71 -17.08
C TYR A 485 -12.40 -2.65 -17.71
N GLY A 486 -11.12 -2.73 -17.36
CA GLY A 486 -10.02 -2.05 -18.05
C GLY A 486 -10.06 -0.52 -17.97
N VAL A 487 -9.35 0.11 -18.90
CA VAL A 487 -9.00 1.52 -18.82
C VAL A 487 -10.19 2.48 -18.90
N GLY A 488 -11.22 2.14 -19.67
CA GLY A 488 -12.47 2.89 -19.75
C GLY A 488 -13.54 2.47 -18.74
N GLN A 489 -13.25 1.49 -17.88
CA GLN A 489 -14.22 0.86 -16.98
C GLN A 489 -15.51 0.45 -17.72
N VAL A 490 -15.36 -0.26 -18.84
CA VAL A 490 -16.48 -0.64 -19.71
C VAL A 490 -17.37 -1.66 -19.00
N THR A 491 -18.59 -1.27 -18.66
CA THR A 491 -19.59 -2.10 -17.94
C THR A 491 -20.64 -2.71 -18.88
N THR A 492 -21.05 -1.95 -19.89
CA THR A 492 -22.11 -2.33 -20.82
C THR A 492 -21.67 -3.50 -21.69
N GLY A 493 -22.45 -4.58 -21.74
CA GLY A 493 -22.14 -5.77 -22.55
C GLY A 493 -21.17 -6.76 -21.90
N MET A 494 -20.74 -6.51 -20.67
CA MET A 494 -19.72 -7.31 -19.98
C MET A 494 -20.29 -8.35 -18.99
N LYS A 495 -21.61 -8.44 -18.83
CA LYS A 495 -22.25 -9.54 -18.08
C LYS A 495 -22.34 -10.80 -18.94
N ARG A 496 -22.34 -11.98 -18.32
CA ARG A 496 -22.63 -13.25 -19.02
C ARG A 496 -24.01 -13.25 -19.67
N SER A 497 -24.97 -12.56 -19.06
CA SER A 497 -26.32 -12.37 -19.63
C SER A 497 -26.34 -11.55 -20.92
N ASP A 498 -25.28 -10.78 -21.18
CA ASP A 498 -25.18 -9.90 -22.34
C ASP A 498 -24.53 -10.59 -23.54
N THR A 499 -24.04 -11.82 -23.36
CA THR A 499 -23.50 -12.63 -24.46
C THR A 499 -24.61 -12.91 -25.48
N ASP A 500 -24.26 -12.74 -26.75
CA ASP A 500 -25.12 -12.80 -27.94
C ASP A 500 -26.20 -11.70 -28.05
N GLN A 501 -26.20 -10.70 -27.14
CA GLN A 501 -27.13 -9.58 -27.17
C GLN A 501 -26.65 -8.43 -28.04
N TRP A 502 -27.58 -7.73 -28.69
CA TRP A 502 -27.31 -6.48 -29.41
C TRP A 502 -27.46 -5.29 -28.46
N ILE A 503 -26.36 -4.59 -28.20
CA ILE A 503 -26.36 -3.41 -27.32
C ILE A 503 -25.69 -2.27 -28.08
N THR A 504 -26.41 -1.15 -28.21
CA THR A 504 -25.96 0.06 -28.91
C THR A 504 -25.36 -0.27 -30.28
N GLY A 505 -26.05 -1.10 -31.08
CA GLY A 505 -25.66 -1.44 -32.45
C GLY A 505 -24.43 -2.36 -32.59
N VAL A 506 -23.98 -3.01 -31.52
CA VAL A 506 -22.94 -4.06 -31.55
C VAL A 506 -23.51 -5.34 -30.95
N GLN A 507 -23.32 -6.47 -31.63
CA GLN A 507 -23.59 -7.78 -31.04
C GLN A 507 -22.43 -8.17 -30.13
N TRP A 508 -22.69 -8.29 -28.84
CA TRP A 508 -21.72 -8.75 -27.86
C TRP A 508 -21.59 -10.26 -27.94
N ASP A 509 -20.37 -10.76 -27.98
CA ASP A 509 -20.05 -12.17 -27.87
C ASP A 509 -18.88 -12.32 -26.89
N TYR A 510 -18.59 -13.56 -26.48
CA TYR A 510 -17.53 -13.81 -25.51
C TYR A 510 -16.14 -13.37 -26.01
N THR A 511 -15.90 -13.37 -27.33
CA THR A 511 -14.63 -12.93 -27.91
C THR A 511 -14.47 -11.41 -27.75
N LYS A 512 -15.52 -10.63 -27.99
CA LYS A 512 -15.53 -9.17 -27.76
C LYS A 512 -15.39 -8.84 -26.28
N GLN A 513 -16.08 -9.58 -25.40
CA GLN A 513 -15.97 -9.42 -23.95
C GLN A 513 -14.52 -9.64 -23.49
N ARG A 514 -13.87 -10.73 -23.94
CA ARG A 514 -12.44 -10.94 -23.67
C ARG A 514 -11.60 -9.82 -24.27
N ALA A 515 -11.80 -9.42 -25.52
CA ALA A 515 -10.99 -8.36 -26.13
C ALA A 515 -11.05 -7.02 -25.37
N VAL A 516 -12.21 -6.65 -24.82
CA VAL A 516 -12.36 -5.48 -23.93
C VAL A 516 -11.55 -5.61 -22.64
N ALA A 517 -11.51 -6.80 -22.05
CA ALA A 517 -10.75 -7.04 -20.82
C ALA A 517 -9.23 -7.17 -21.06
N LEU A 518 -8.80 -7.69 -22.21
CA LEU A 518 -7.41 -8.09 -22.46
C LEU A 518 -6.57 -7.11 -23.30
N ASP A 519 -7.20 -6.26 -24.13
CA ASP A 519 -6.50 -5.32 -25.02
C ASP A 519 -6.93 -3.88 -24.76
N TYR A 520 -5.98 -3.07 -24.27
CA TYR A 520 -6.18 -1.64 -23.98
C TYR A 520 -6.73 -0.84 -25.17
N ALA A 521 -6.35 -1.17 -26.41
CA ALA A 521 -6.83 -0.47 -27.60
C ALA A 521 -8.30 -0.84 -27.90
N THR A 522 -8.69 -2.08 -27.64
CA THR A 522 -10.08 -2.53 -27.78
C THR A 522 -10.96 -1.96 -26.68
N ASN A 523 -10.46 -1.93 -25.44
CA ASN A 523 -11.13 -1.25 -24.34
C ASN A 523 -11.34 0.24 -24.65
N ALA A 524 -10.31 0.94 -25.15
CA ALA A 524 -10.41 2.32 -25.58
C ALA A 524 -11.44 2.52 -26.70
N ALA A 525 -11.51 1.62 -27.69
CA ALA A 525 -12.53 1.69 -28.73
C ALA A 525 -13.96 1.52 -28.18
N ALA A 526 -14.17 0.57 -27.26
CA ALA A 526 -15.46 0.35 -26.61
C ALA A 526 -15.86 1.53 -25.70
N GLY A 527 -14.94 2.05 -24.89
CA GLY A 527 -15.16 3.23 -24.04
C GLY A 527 -15.47 4.49 -24.84
N LEU A 528 -14.76 4.70 -25.96
CA LEU A 528 -15.04 5.81 -26.88
C LEU A 528 -16.46 5.71 -27.44
N ARG A 529 -16.89 4.51 -27.84
CA ARG A 529 -18.24 4.29 -28.37
C ARG A 529 -19.32 4.66 -27.33
N ILE A 530 -19.09 4.37 -26.06
CA ILE A 530 -20.00 4.78 -24.97
C ILE A 530 -20.07 6.32 -24.89
N LEU A 531 -18.93 7.02 -24.94
CA LEU A 531 -18.92 8.48 -24.93
C LEU A 531 -19.66 9.08 -26.14
N GLN A 532 -19.47 8.51 -27.34
CA GLN A 532 -20.18 8.94 -28.55
C GLN A 532 -21.69 8.70 -28.44
N ASP A 533 -22.12 7.57 -27.87
CA ASP A 533 -23.52 7.28 -27.55
C ASP A 533 -24.10 8.31 -26.57
N LYS A 534 -23.35 8.70 -25.52
CA LYS A 534 -23.77 9.75 -24.59
C LYS A 534 -23.88 11.11 -25.24
N TRP A 535 -22.94 11.47 -26.12
CA TRP A 535 -23.02 12.70 -26.91
C TRP A 535 -24.28 12.73 -27.77
N ASN A 536 -24.52 11.68 -28.56
CA ASN A 536 -25.72 11.59 -29.40
C ASN A 536 -27.00 11.64 -28.55
N THR A 537 -27.08 10.83 -27.49
CA THR A 537 -28.25 10.77 -26.59
C THR A 537 -28.58 12.14 -25.99
N THR A 538 -27.58 12.82 -25.42
CA THR A 538 -27.78 14.13 -24.77
C THR A 538 -28.09 15.22 -25.78
N ARG A 539 -27.38 15.24 -26.92
CA ARG A 539 -27.59 16.24 -27.97
C ARG A 539 -28.95 16.08 -28.66
N ASP A 540 -29.34 14.86 -29.01
CA ASP A 540 -30.62 14.56 -29.67
C ASP A 540 -31.80 14.90 -28.76
N ALA A 541 -31.60 14.85 -27.44
CA ALA A 541 -32.54 15.33 -26.43
C ALA A 541 -32.50 16.86 -26.20
N GLY A 542 -31.67 17.60 -26.96
CA GLY A 542 -31.59 19.06 -26.91
C GLY A 542 -30.65 19.64 -25.85
N LEU A 543 -29.87 18.82 -25.14
CA LEU A 543 -28.84 19.28 -24.20
C LEU A 543 -27.58 19.67 -24.98
N ILE A 544 -27.55 20.91 -25.45
CA ILE A 544 -26.44 21.49 -26.22
C ILE A 544 -25.69 22.50 -25.36
N ALA A 545 -24.38 22.28 -25.17
CA ALA A 545 -23.49 23.22 -24.49
C ALA A 545 -22.89 24.21 -25.50
N ASN A 546 -22.94 25.50 -25.18
CA ASN A 546 -22.49 26.63 -25.98
C ASN A 546 -22.99 26.57 -27.44
N ASN A 547 -22.08 26.60 -28.41
CA ASN A 547 -22.41 26.47 -29.83
C ASN A 547 -22.57 25.01 -30.29
N GLY A 548 -22.32 24.03 -29.41
CA GLY A 548 -22.49 22.61 -29.71
C GLY A 548 -21.51 22.05 -30.74
N ASP A 549 -20.43 22.75 -31.07
CA ASP A 549 -19.42 22.24 -32.00
C ASP A 549 -18.49 21.25 -31.28
N PRO A 550 -18.42 19.97 -31.72
CA PRO A 550 -17.66 18.95 -31.01
C PRO A 550 -16.14 19.15 -31.04
N GLN A 551 -15.61 20.08 -31.85
CA GLN A 551 -14.17 20.39 -31.84
C GLN A 551 -13.70 21.02 -30.51
N TYR A 552 -14.62 21.65 -29.77
CA TYR A 552 -14.31 22.36 -28.53
C TYR A 552 -14.50 21.47 -27.30
N ILE A 553 -13.48 21.45 -26.42
CA ILE A 553 -13.43 20.60 -25.22
C ILE A 553 -14.67 20.79 -24.33
N GLU A 554 -15.04 22.04 -24.06
CA GLU A 554 -16.13 22.42 -23.15
C GLU A 554 -17.51 21.97 -23.60
N ASN A 555 -17.72 21.79 -24.90
CA ASN A 555 -19.03 21.39 -25.43
C ASN A 555 -19.39 19.95 -25.07
N TRP A 556 -18.43 19.14 -24.61
CA TRP A 556 -18.63 17.76 -24.19
C TRP A 556 -19.22 17.61 -22.77
N TRP A 557 -19.49 18.72 -22.07
CA TRP A 557 -19.94 18.74 -20.68
C TRP A 557 -21.09 17.77 -20.37
N PHE A 558 -22.15 17.76 -21.20
CA PHE A 558 -23.31 16.89 -20.97
C PHE A 558 -23.03 15.42 -21.28
N ALA A 559 -22.23 15.12 -22.30
CA ALA A 559 -21.84 13.75 -22.61
C ALA A 559 -20.99 13.15 -21.48
N ILE A 560 -20.06 13.93 -20.91
CA ILE A 560 -19.23 13.54 -19.76
C ILE A 560 -20.10 13.35 -18.52
N TRP A 561 -21.06 14.24 -18.28
CA TRP A 561 -22.02 14.11 -17.17
C TRP A 561 -22.82 12.81 -17.27
N ALA A 562 -23.34 12.51 -18.46
CA ALA A 562 -24.11 11.30 -18.74
C ALA A 562 -23.26 10.02 -18.80
N TYR A 563 -21.96 10.13 -19.07
CA TYR A 563 -21.01 9.00 -18.97
C TYR A 563 -20.92 8.51 -17.52
N ASN A 564 -20.92 9.44 -16.55
CA ASN A 564 -20.77 9.10 -15.15
C ASN A 564 -22.06 8.67 -14.44
N THR A 565 -23.14 9.45 -14.52
CA THR A 565 -24.40 9.17 -13.80
C THR A 565 -25.54 8.69 -14.68
N GLY A 566 -25.30 8.52 -15.98
CA GLY A 566 -26.33 8.18 -16.95
C GLY A 566 -27.17 9.37 -17.42
N PHE A 567 -28.09 9.09 -18.34
CA PHE A 567 -29.08 10.04 -18.85
C PHE A 567 -30.47 9.52 -18.51
N TYR A 568 -31.32 10.40 -17.96
CA TYR A 568 -32.69 10.08 -17.57
C TYR A 568 -33.65 10.53 -18.69
N PRO A 569 -34.26 9.61 -19.46
CA PRO A 569 -35.13 9.98 -20.58
C PRO A 569 -36.41 10.68 -20.12
N GLN A 570 -36.97 11.53 -20.98
CA GLN A 570 -38.23 12.21 -20.71
C GLN A 570 -39.39 11.21 -20.62
N ALA A 571 -40.05 11.17 -19.46
CA ALA A 571 -41.20 10.30 -19.21
C ALA A 571 -42.33 11.10 -18.54
N GLY A 572 -43.32 11.51 -19.34
CA GLY A 572 -44.44 12.33 -18.86
C GLY A 572 -43.95 13.67 -18.27
N SER A 573 -44.42 14.00 -17.06
CA SER A 573 -44.04 15.22 -16.33
C SER A 573 -42.93 14.99 -15.30
N GLN A 574 -42.28 13.83 -15.29
CA GLN A 574 -41.20 13.54 -14.35
C GLN A 574 -39.94 14.35 -14.71
N PRO A 575 -39.10 14.71 -13.72
CA PRO A 575 -37.76 15.23 -13.99
C PRO A 575 -37.01 14.30 -14.96
N TRP A 576 -36.25 14.89 -15.88
CA TRP A 576 -35.49 14.17 -16.91
C TRP A 576 -34.19 14.94 -17.23
N GLY A 577 -33.28 14.34 -17.99
CA GLY A 577 -32.00 14.93 -18.38
C GLY A 577 -30.81 14.36 -17.61
N VAL A 578 -29.90 15.21 -17.13
CA VAL A 578 -28.69 14.81 -16.39
C VAL A 578 -28.78 15.14 -14.89
N GLY A 579 -28.34 14.21 -14.04
CA GLY A 579 -28.66 14.17 -12.60
C GLY A 579 -27.97 15.21 -11.70
N TRP A 580 -28.54 15.50 -10.51
CA TRP A 580 -28.11 16.56 -9.59
C TRP A 580 -26.70 16.39 -8.99
N ALA A 581 -26.21 15.15 -8.84
CA ALA A 581 -24.88 14.90 -8.27
C ALA A 581 -23.75 15.68 -8.98
N ASN A 582 -23.77 15.73 -10.30
CA ASN A 582 -22.73 16.37 -11.10
C ASN A 582 -23.01 17.86 -11.41
N ASN A 583 -24.04 18.46 -10.80
CA ASN A 583 -24.32 19.88 -10.97
C ASN A 583 -23.32 20.72 -10.16
N PRO A 584 -22.56 21.67 -10.78
CA PRO A 584 -21.63 22.54 -10.05
C PRO A 584 -22.25 23.36 -8.91
N SER A 585 -23.57 23.59 -8.95
CA SER A 585 -24.33 24.26 -7.88
C SER A 585 -24.57 23.38 -6.66
N ASN A 586 -24.32 22.07 -6.74
CA ASN A 586 -24.58 21.12 -5.66
C ASN A 586 -23.75 21.50 -4.41
N PRO A 587 -24.40 21.77 -3.26
CA PRO A 587 -23.72 22.15 -2.01
C PRO A 587 -22.78 21.08 -1.41
N ASN A 588 -22.73 19.88 -1.98
CA ASN A 588 -21.71 18.88 -1.63
C ASN A 588 -20.31 19.24 -2.14
N TYR A 589 -20.19 20.23 -3.03
CA TYR A 589 -18.92 20.77 -3.50
C TYR A 589 -18.65 22.15 -2.88
N PRO A 590 -17.38 22.49 -2.57
CA PRO A 590 -17.06 23.83 -2.10
C PRO A 590 -17.47 24.88 -3.15
N PRO A 591 -18.17 25.96 -2.75
CA PRO A 591 -18.68 26.96 -3.69
C PRO A 591 -17.61 27.91 -4.23
N ASP A 592 -16.44 27.96 -3.59
CA ASP A 592 -15.28 28.79 -3.95
C ASP A 592 -14.12 27.97 -4.55
N ARG A 593 -14.39 26.73 -4.98
CA ARG A 593 -13.40 25.87 -5.64
C ARG A 593 -13.00 26.47 -6.99
N GLN A 594 -11.71 26.38 -7.31
CA GLN A 594 -11.17 26.77 -8.61
C GLN A 594 -11.32 25.62 -9.62
N MET A 595 -10.83 25.79 -10.84
CA MET A 595 -10.72 24.71 -11.81
C MET A 595 -9.93 23.53 -11.22
N PHE A 596 -10.39 22.29 -11.41
CA PHE A 596 -9.65 21.11 -10.96
C PHE A 596 -8.24 21.07 -11.60
N LEU A 597 -7.23 20.65 -10.84
CA LEU A 597 -5.81 20.63 -11.25
C LEU A 597 -5.23 22.00 -11.67
N THR A 598 -5.67 23.07 -11.00
CA THR A 598 -5.06 24.41 -11.14
C THR A 598 -4.62 24.94 -9.78
N ALA A 599 -3.62 25.81 -9.77
CA ALA A 599 -3.10 26.40 -8.54
C ALA A 599 -4.10 27.38 -7.90
N PRO A 600 -4.15 27.50 -6.56
CA PRO A 600 -4.91 28.55 -5.89
C PRO A 600 -4.40 29.95 -6.28
N LEU A 601 -5.31 30.90 -6.46
CA LEU A 601 -5.07 32.26 -6.99
C LEU A 601 -4.15 33.16 -6.15
N ASP A 602 -3.68 32.73 -4.97
CA ASP A 602 -2.96 33.59 -4.02
C ASP A 602 -1.79 32.91 -3.35
N VAL A 603 -0.61 33.08 -3.94
CA VAL A 603 0.67 32.77 -3.31
C VAL A 603 1.36 34.09 -3.01
N PRO A 604 1.79 34.36 -1.76
CA PRO A 604 2.64 35.51 -1.47
C PRO A 604 3.94 35.39 -2.29
N ASP A 605 4.16 36.31 -3.23
CA ASP A 605 5.44 36.65 -3.85
C ASP A 605 6.18 35.57 -4.68
N ALA A 606 5.49 34.58 -5.23
CA ALA A 606 6.12 33.58 -6.12
C ALA A 606 6.49 34.18 -7.50
N ASN A 607 7.80 34.33 -7.74
CA ASN A 607 8.40 34.51 -9.06
C ASN A 607 9.52 33.45 -9.19
N PRO A 608 9.39 32.44 -10.09
CA PRO A 608 8.43 32.33 -11.18
C PRO A 608 6.99 32.03 -10.71
N PRO A 609 6.00 32.21 -11.61
CA PRO A 609 4.60 31.89 -11.33
C PRO A 609 4.47 30.51 -10.70
N VAL A 610 3.61 30.46 -9.69
CA VAL A 610 3.15 29.28 -8.95
C VAL A 610 3.17 28.03 -9.83
N ASP A 611 4.02 27.08 -9.46
CA ASP A 611 4.23 25.81 -10.15
C ASP A 611 2.88 25.11 -10.41
N ASP A 612 2.64 24.68 -11.65
CA ASP A 612 1.52 23.80 -12.03
C ASP A 612 1.48 22.55 -11.12
N ASP A 613 2.62 22.20 -10.49
CA ASP A 613 2.74 21.14 -9.49
C ASP A 613 1.85 21.34 -8.23
N ILE A 614 1.37 22.54 -7.89
CA ILE A 614 0.41 22.76 -6.77
C ILE A 614 -1.00 22.29 -7.14
N GLY A 615 -1.37 22.35 -8.43
CA GLY A 615 -2.69 21.94 -8.89
C GLY A 615 -3.00 20.46 -8.60
N TYR A 616 -1.98 19.60 -8.56
CA TYR A 616 -2.11 18.17 -8.31
C TYR A 616 -2.53 17.83 -6.88
N ASP A 617 -2.30 18.72 -5.90
CA ASP A 617 -2.79 18.52 -4.54
C ASP A 617 -4.34 18.46 -4.50
N ASN A 618 -5.03 19.03 -5.51
CA ASN A 618 -6.47 18.89 -5.67
C ASN A 618 -6.92 17.42 -5.80
N ALA A 619 -6.10 16.56 -6.39
CA ALA A 619 -6.44 15.15 -6.63
C ALA A 619 -6.43 14.30 -5.35
N LYS A 620 -5.88 14.83 -4.25
CA LYS A 620 -6.06 14.27 -2.90
C LYS A 620 -7.52 14.37 -2.41
N HIS A 621 -8.25 15.36 -2.91
CA HIS A 621 -9.64 15.64 -2.56
C HIS A 621 -10.53 15.69 -3.81
N PRO A 622 -10.59 14.61 -4.61
CA PRO A 622 -11.32 14.63 -5.88
C PRO A 622 -12.83 14.77 -5.67
N ASN A 623 -13.32 14.43 -4.47
CA ASN A 623 -14.68 14.64 -3.98
C ASN A 623 -15.10 16.13 -3.90
N HIS A 624 -14.18 17.08 -4.04
CA HIS A 624 -14.50 18.51 -4.05
C HIS A 624 -14.99 19.01 -5.43
N TRP A 625 -14.85 18.22 -6.49
CA TRP A 625 -15.27 18.59 -7.84
C TRP A 625 -16.27 17.58 -8.40
N SER A 626 -17.17 18.07 -9.25
CA SER A 626 -18.05 17.19 -10.03
C SER A 626 -17.24 16.37 -11.04
N TYR A 627 -17.81 15.26 -11.51
CA TYR A 627 -17.13 14.42 -12.51
C TYR A 627 -16.75 15.21 -13.79
N PRO A 628 -17.63 16.05 -14.39
CA PRO A 628 -17.26 16.87 -15.53
C PRO A 628 -16.11 17.85 -15.24
N GLU A 629 -16.11 18.52 -14.09
CA GLU A 629 -15.02 19.41 -13.69
C GLU A 629 -13.67 18.67 -13.62
N ARG A 630 -13.67 17.42 -13.12
CA ARG A 630 -12.45 16.61 -13.05
C ARG A 630 -11.92 16.20 -14.42
N VAL A 631 -12.81 15.73 -15.30
CA VAL A 631 -12.44 15.37 -16.67
C VAL A 631 -11.91 16.58 -17.44
N MET A 632 -12.54 17.76 -17.29
CA MET A 632 -12.02 19.00 -17.90
C MET A 632 -10.66 19.40 -17.32
N GLY A 633 -10.47 19.28 -16.01
CA GLY A 633 -9.15 19.49 -15.38
C GLY A 633 -8.09 18.57 -16.00
N PHE A 634 -8.38 17.28 -16.16
CA PHE A 634 -7.48 16.34 -16.81
C PHE A 634 -7.26 16.59 -18.32
N ALA A 635 -8.21 17.24 -19.01
CA ALA A 635 -8.03 17.63 -20.40
C ALA A 635 -6.96 18.72 -20.57
N TYR A 636 -6.84 19.63 -19.60
CA TYR A 636 -5.86 20.73 -19.61
C TYR A 636 -4.60 20.44 -18.80
N THR A 637 -4.65 19.52 -17.86
CA THR A 637 -3.52 19.10 -17.01
C THR A 637 -3.40 17.58 -17.05
N SER A 638 -2.30 17.07 -17.61
CA SER A 638 -2.11 15.63 -17.77
C SER A 638 -2.05 14.92 -16.42
N LEU A 639 -2.70 13.75 -16.30
CA LEU A 639 -2.35 12.80 -15.24
C LEU A 639 -0.85 12.53 -15.28
N ARG A 640 -0.22 12.36 -14.12
CA ARG A 640 1.16 11.86 -14.03
C ARG A 640 1.14 10.43 -13.50
N ARG A 641 2.14 9.64 -13.89
CA ARG A 641 2.34 8.26 -13.39
C ARG A 641 3.82 7.99 -13.22
N TYR A 642 4.15 7.04 -12.34
CA TYR A 642 5.52 6.60 -12.14
C TYR A 642 6.01 5.92 -13.41
N ASN A 643 7.14 6.37 -13.93
CA ASN A 643 7.84 5.68 -15.00
C ASN A 643 8.94 4.82 -14.38
N TYR A 644 8.64 3.53 -14.32
CA TYR A 644 9.50 2.49 -13.77
C TYR A 644 10.88 2.38 -14.41
N SER A 645 11.01 2.72 -15.71
CA SER A 645 12.32 2.67 -16.39
C SER A 645 13.21 3.87 -16.05
N THR A 646 12.61 5.03 -15.75
CA THR A 646 13.34 6.26 -15.40
C THR A 646 13.39 6.55 -13.90
N GLY A 647 12.68 5.76 -13.09
CA GLY A 647 12.54 5.95 -11.65
C GLY A 647 11.81 7.24 -11.24
N ASN A 648 11.00 7.83 -12.13
CA ASN A 648 10.46 9.18 -11.93
C ASN A 648 9.01 9.32 -12.40
N TYR A 649 8.25 10.19 -11.72
CA TYR A 649 6.90 10.57 -12.12
C TYR A 649 6.89 11.66 -13.19
N SER A 650 6.18 11.44 -14.31
CA SER A 650 6.04 12.43 -15.39
C SER A 650 4.64 12.44 -16.01
N PRO A 651 4.26 13.53 -16.71
CA PRO A 651 3.02 13.62 -17.48
C PRO A 651 2.84 12.43 -18.42
N THR A 652 1.60 11.99 -18.58
CA THR A 652 1.23 10.78 -19.34
C THR A 652 0.78 11.07 -20.76
N TYR A 653 0.21 12.25 -21.05
CA TYR A 653 -0.29 12.61 -22.38
C TYR A 653 -0.21 14.12 -22.67
N SER A 654 -0.38 14.49 -23.95
CA SER A 654 -0.49 15.88 -24.42
C SER A 654 -1.83 16.50 -24.03
N THR A 655 -1.79 17.67 -23.40
CA THR A 655 -2.98 18.41 -22.93
C THR A 655 -3.58 19.28 -24.04
N ALA A 656 -4.81 19.77 -23.81
CA ALA A 656 -5.55 20.54 -24.81
C ALA A 656 -4.81 21.84 -25.16
N LEU A 657 -5.00 22.31 -26.39
CA LEU A 657 -4.54 23.64 -26.77
C LEU A 657 -5.38 24.65 -25.99
N GLU A 658 -4.76 25.19 -24.96
CA GLU A 658 -5.37 26.18 -24.08
C GLU A 658 -5.57 27.52 -24.82
N ARG A 659 -6.76 28.10 -24.65
CA ARG A 659 -7.05 29.49 -25.04
C ARG A 659 -7.37 30.34 -23.82
N ASN A 660 -8.61 30.29 -23.33
CA ASN A 660 -9.01 30.98 -22.11
C ASN A 660 -9.74 29.99 -21.17
N LYS A 661 -9.06 28.93 -20.71
CA LYS A 661 -9.68 27.80 -19.98
C LYS A 661 -10.48 28.24 -18.75
N PHE A 662 -10.01 29.26 -18.01
CA PHE A 662 -10.72 29.80 -16.85
C PHE A 662 -12.03 30.53 -17.21
N VAL A 663 -12.09 31.14 -18.40
CA VAL A 663 -13.32 31.75 -18.95
C VAL A 663 -14.22 30.70 -19.61
N ALA A 664 -13.61 29.61 -20.09
CA ALA A 664 -14.30 28.51 -20.75
C ALA A 664 -14.97 27.55 -19.76
N GLN A 665 -14.51 27.49 -18.51
CA GLN A 665 -15.16 26.70 -17.48
C GLN A 665 -16.53 27.31 -17.08
N PRO A 666 -17.61 26.50 -16.97
CA PRO A 666 -18.89 27.00 -16.49
C PRO A 666 -18.78 27.46 -15.03
N THR A 667 -19.47 28.54 -14.70
CA THR A 667 -19.53 29.03 -13.32
C THR A 667 -20.49 28.16 -12.50
N ARG A 668 -20.42 28.30 -11.17
CA ARG A 668 -21.22 27.51 -10.21
C ARG A 668 -22.69 27.38 -10.61
N PHE A 669 -23.32 28.47 -11.06
CA PHE A 669 -24.76 28.55 -11.32
C PHE A 669 -25.15 28.44 -12.80
N THR A 670 -24.22 28.10 -13.70
CA THR A 670 -24.52 27.93 -15.14
C THR A 670 -25.69 26.97 -15.39
N PHE A 671 -25.80 25.89 -14.61
CA PHE A 671 -26.84 24.87 -14.72
C PHE A 671 -27.91 24.97 -13.62
N CYS A 672 -28.21 26.19 -13.16
CA CYS A 672 -29.19 26.45 -12.12
C CYS A 672 -30.23 27.46 -12.60
N VAL A 673 -31.34 26.96 -13.15
CA VAL A 673 -32.42 27.79 -13.70
C VAL A 673 -33.78 27.28 -13.20
N PRO A 674 -34.57 28.09 -12.45
CA PRO A 674 -35.78 27.60 -11.78
C PRO A 674 -36.79 26.99 -12.76
N ALA A 675 -37.03 27.68 -13.87
CA ALA A 675 -37.97 27.25 -14.90
C ALA A 675 -37.48 26.06 -15.77
N ARG A 676 -36.26 25.56 -15.57
CA ARG A 676 -35.68 24.44 -16.32
C ARG A 676 -35.55 23.19 -15.49
N ASN A 677 -34.87 23.32 -14.35
CA ASN A 677 -34.52 22.19 -13.50
C ASN A 677 -34.90 22.41 -12.04
N ALA A 678 -35.78 23.37 -11.73
CA ALA A 678 -36.17 23.71 -10.37
C ALA A 678 -34.94 24.00 -9.48
N CYS A 679 -33.92 24.65 -10.08
CA CYS A 679 -32.75 25.12 -9.36
C CYS A 679 -32.72 26.64 -9.35
N ASP A 680 -32.68 27.28 -8.18
CA ASP A 680 -32.67 28.74 -8.04
C ASP A 680 -31.40 29.25 -7.32
N PRO A 681 -30.60 30.12 -7.95
CA PRO A 681 -29.40 30.69 -7.32
C PRO A 681 -29.71 31.83 -6.32
N ALA A 682 -30.89 32.47 -6.42
CA ALA A 682 -31.24 33.71 -5.72
C ALA A 682 -32.34 33.54 -4.66
N THR A 683 -33.17 32.50 -4.74
CA THR A 683 -34.25 32.31 -3.77
C THR A 683 -33.86 31.42 -2.60
N SER A 684 -34.18 31.93 -1.41
CA SER A 684 -34.80 31.18 -0.30
C SER A 684 -36.27 31.59 -0.18
N GLN A 685 -37.04 31.54 -1.27
CA GLN A 685 -38.46 31.91 -1.26
C GLN A 685 -39.33 30.67 -1.23
N VAL A 686 -40.07 30.56 -0.13
CA VAL A 686 -41.20 29.66 0.02
C VAL A 686 -42.30 30.16 -0.92
N PRO A 687 -42.78 29.36 -1.90
CA PRO A 687 -43.98 29.70 -2.65
C PRO A 687 -45.12 29.92 -1.64
N GLY A 688 -45.89 31.00 -1.79
CA GLY A 688 -46.85 31.47 -0.77
C GLY A 688 -47.98 30.50 -0.34
N GLY A 689 -47.97 29.25 -0.81
CA GLY A 689 -48.94 28.21 -0.45
C GLY A 689 -48.51 27.20 0.62
N HIS A 690 -47.21 27.00 0.91
CA HIS A 690 -46.75 25.87 1.75
C HIS A 690 -45.63 26.25 2.76
N PRO A 691 -45.97 26.63 4.02
CA PRO A 691 -45.02 27.14 5.01
C PRO A 691 -44.12 26.08 5.69
N GLY A 692 -43.71 25.04 4.96
CA GLY A 692 -42.90 23.94 5.51
C GLY A 692 -41.84 23.34 4.57
N GLU A 693 -41.67 23.88 3.35
CA GLU A 693 -40.75 23.31 2.35
C GLU A 693 -39.32 23.91 2.46
N PRO A 694 -38.27 23.09 2.22
CA PRO A 694 -36.87 23.41 2.50
C PRO A 694 -36.16 24.33 1.48
N ALA A 695 -35.32 25.26 1.98
CA ALA A 695 -34.44 26.09 1.16
C ALA A 695 -33.15 25.36 0.72
N GLY A 696 -32.76 25.51 -0.55
CA GLY A 696 -31.64 24.87 -1.24
C GLY A 696 -31.56 25.40 -2.67
N PRO A 697 -30.40 25.39 -3.35
CA PRO A 697 -30.38 25.75 -4.76
C PRO A 697 -31.28 24.80 -5.56
N CYS A 698 -31.36 23.52 -5.20
CA CYS A 698 -32.41 22.63 -5.71
C CYS A 698 -33.68 22.80 -4.87
N THR A 699 -34.79 23.19 -5.49
CA THR A 699 -36.06 23.50 -4.82
C THR A 699 -37.03 22.31 -4.77
N ARG A 700 -36.56 21.09 -5.09
CA ARG A 700 -37.35 19.86 -5.04
C ARG A 700 -36.98 19.00 -3.84
N ASP A 701 -37.99 18.45 -3.17
CA ASP A 701 -37.79 17.57 -2.01
C ASP A 701 -37.08 16.26 -2.38
N ASP A 702 -37.27 15.75 -3.60
CA ASP A 702 -36.63 14.53 -4.11
C ASP A 702 -35.20 14.75 -4.63
N LEU A 703 -34.69 15.98 -4.59
CA LEU A 703 -33.42 16.44 -5.17
C LEU A 703 -33.24 16.11 -6.66
N LYS A 704 -34.32 15.87 -7.40
CA LYS A 704 -34.27 15.64 -8.86
C LYS A 704 -34.23 16.94 -9.65
N CYS A 705 -33.32 17.86 -9.31
CA CYS A 705 -33.08 19.09 -10.08
C CYS A 705 -32.24 18.82 -11.32
N TRP A 706 -32.74 17.90 -12.15
CA TRP A 706 -32.05 17.38 -13.33
C TRP A 706 -32.07 18.38 -14.47
N TRP A 707 -30.89 18.63 -15.05
CA TRP A 707 -30.73 19.61 -16.12
C TRP A 707 -31.15 19.02 -17.47
N ASN A 708 -31.94 19.75 -18.26
CA ASN A 708 -32.64 19.21 -19.43
C ASN A 708 -32.73 20.14 -20.64
N GLY A 709 -31.90 21.19 -20.73
CA GLY A 709 -31.97 22.16 -21.82
C GLY A 709 -30.61 22.60 -22.36
N PRO A 710 -30.58 23.36 -23.46
CA PRO A 710 -29.35 23.97 -23.96
C PRO A 710 -28.90 25.12 -23.07
N VAL A 711 -27.60 25.40 -23.04
CA VAL A 711 -27.01 26.50 -22.28
C VAL A 711 -25.71 26.99 -22.90
N THR A 712 -25.53 28.31 -22.91
CA THR A 712 -24.32 28.98 -23.36
C THR A 712 -23.77 29.83 -22.24
N TRP A 713 -22.51 29.62 -21.87
CA TRP A 713 -21.82 30.43 -20.85
C TRP A 713 -20.55 31.08 -21.39
N THR A 714 -20.05 30.65 -22.54
CA THR A 714 -18.83 31.18 -23.15
C THR A 714 -18.92 31.17 -24.67
N ASP A 715 -18.16 32.04 -25.33
CA ASP A 715 -17.94 31.96 -26.77
C ASP A 715 -16.81 30.97 -27.07
N CYS A 716 -17.18 29.77 -27.51
CA CYS A 716 -16.19 28.76 -27.82
C CYS A 716 -15.33 29.07 -29.03
N ALA A 717 -15.70 30.00 -29.92
CA ALA A 717 -14.80 30.42 -30.99
C ALA A 717 -13.58 31.21 -30.45
N ILE A 718 -13.65 31.72 -29.22
CA ILE A 718 -12.60 32.53 -28.58
C ILE A 718 -11.95 31.76 -27.42
N ASN A 719 -12.74 31.17 -26.53
CA ASN A 719 -12.26 30.76 -25.20
C ASN A 719 -11.96 29.27 -25.05
N CYS A 720 -12.73 28.40 -25.72
CA CYS A 720 -12.74 26.96 -25.46
C CYS A 720 -11.46 26.24 -25.91
N GLY A 721 -11.12 25.11 -25.29
CA GLY A 721 -9.95 24.34 -25.67
C GLY A 721 -10.12 23.65 -27.01
N LEU A 722 -9.00 23.32 -27.64
CA LEU A 722 -8.94 22.54 -28.87
C LEU A 722 -8.10 21.28 -28.69
N GLU A 723 -8.32 20.31 -29.56
CA GLU A 723 -7.56 19.07 -29.56
C GLU A 723 -6.07 19.32 -29.89
N THR A 724 -5.20 18.61 -29.19
CA THR A 724 -3.81 18.38 -29.62
C THR A 724 -3.60 16.88 -29.77
N ARG A 725 -2.82 16.43 -30.76
CA ARG A 725 -2.51 15.00 -30.91
C ARG A 725 -1.02 14.81 -31.13
N ARG A 726 -0.43 13.96 -30.29
CA ARG A 726 0.94 13.49 -30.45
C ARG A 726 1.02 12.39 -31.52
N TYR A 727 0.00 11.52 -31.57
CA TYR A 727 -0.03 10.37 -32.47
C TYR A 727 -1.12 10.55 -33.53
N THR A 728 -0.73 10.66 -34.79
CA THR A 728 -1.65 10.87 -35.93
C THR A 728 -1.67 9.71 -36.94
N SER A 729 -0.76 8.75 -36.77
CA SER A 729 -0.62 7.52 -37.56
C SER A 729 -0.47 6.30 -36.65
N VAL A 730 -0.77 5.11 -37.18
CA VAL A 730 -0.60 3.83 -36.46
C VAL A 730 0.87 3.58 -36.13
N GLU A 731 1.77 3.83 -37.10
CA GLU A 731 3.23 3.66 -36.93
C GLU A 731 3.98 5.00 -36.99
N PRO A 732 5.11 5.14 -36.26
CA PRO A 732 5.67 4.16 -35.32
C PRO A 732 4.86 4.11 -34.00
N ARG A 733 4.43 2.91 -33.59
CA ARG A 733 3.71 2.74 -32.31
C ARG A 733 4.68 2.69 -31.12
N PRO A 734 4.29 3.22 -29.95
CA PRO A 734 5.06 3.08 -28.72
C PRO A 734 4.97 1.66 -28.15
N TYR A 735 6.01 1.24 -27.43
CA TYR A 735 6.10 -0.03 -26.72
C TYR A 735 6.47 0.21 -25.27
N ALA A 736 5.95 -0.62 -24.37
CA ALA A 736 6.39 -0.64 -22.99
C ALA A 736 7.59 -1.59 -22.85
N THR A 737 8.46 -1.29 -21.89
CA THR A 737 9.54 -2.18 -21.45
C THR A 737 9.16 -2.74 -20.09
N ALA A 738 9.06 -4.06 -19.97
CA ALA A 738 8.89 -4.70 -18.67
C ALA A 738 10.16 -4.49 -17.84
N ILE A 739 10.02 -4.04 -16.59
CA ILE A 739 11.15 -3.88 -15.67
C ILE A 739 11.49 -5.14 -14.87
N TYR A 740 10.55 -6.10 -14.84
CA TYR A 740 10.75 -7.43 -14.29
C TYR A 740 10.76 -8.42 -15.44
N ASP A 741 11.85 -9.17 -15.55
CA ASP A 741 11.99 -10.24 -16.54
C ASP A 741 11.29 -11.51 -16.07
N SER A 742 11.06 -12.46 -16.98
CA SER A 742 10.55 -13.80 -16.64
C SER A 742 11.65 -14.84 -16.72
N GLN A 743 11.64 -15.82 -15.82
CA GLN A 743 12.57 -16.93 -15.84
C GLN A 743 12.02 -18.07 -16.71
N CYS A 744 12.25 -18.00 -18.02
CA CYS A 744 11.85 -19.05 -18.96
C CYS A 744 12.77 -20.29 -18.96
N GLY A 745 13.94 -20.17 -18.33
CA GLY A 745 14.94 -21.23 -18.26
C GLY A 745 14.89 -22.01 -16.95
N ARG A 746 15.58 -23.14 -16.92
CA ARG A 746 15.81 -23.95 -15.70
C ARG A 746 17.10 -23.55 -14.99
N ALA A 747 17.53 -22.29 -15.12
CA ALA A 747 18.76 -21.82 -14.50
C ALA A 747 18.68 -21.99 -12.98
N GLY A 748 19.74 -22.53 -12.36
CA GLY A 748 19.76 -22.85 -10.93
C GLY A 748 19.09 -24.18 -10.54
N LEU A 749 18.69 -25.01 -11.51
CA LEU A 749 18.23 -26.38 -11.27
C LEU A 749 19.17 -27.43 -11.88
N PRO A 750 19.31 -28.60 -11.24
CA PRO A 750 19.89 -29.79 -11.87
C PRO A 750 19.07 -30.30 -13.06
N ASP A 751 19.75 -30.96 -14.01
CA ASP A 751 19.14 -31.49 -15.24
C ASP A 751 17.98 -32.47 -14.96
N ASN A 752 18.14 -33.32 -13.94
CA ASN A 752 17.16 -34.32 -13.55
C ASN A 752 16.01 -33.79 -12.67
N ALA A 753 15.95 -32.47 -12.42
CA ALA A 753 14.88 -31.87 -11.62
C ALA A 753 13.51 -32.07 -12.27
N LEU A 754 12.54 -32.46 -11.43
CA LEU A 754 11.14 -32.67 -11.76
C LEU A 754 10.37 -31.43 -11.32
N VAL A 755 10.02 -30.57 -12.27
CA VAL A 755 9.38 -29.27 -11.99
C VAL A 755 7.86 -29.36 -12.07
N VAL A 756 7.18 -28.90 -11.02
CA VAL A 756 5.74 -28.67 -10.97
C VAL A 756 5.54 -27.16 -10.92
N ASP A 757 5.03 -26.62 -12.02
CA ASP A 757 4.73 -25.20 -12.18
C ASP A 757 3.39 -24.81 -11.53
N ASP A 758 3.15 -23.52 -11.30
CA ASP A 758 1.89 -23.02 -10.72
C ASP A 758 0.72 -23.01 -11.71
N ILE A 759 0.99 -23.00 -13.02
CA ILE A 759 -0.02 -23.07 -14.07
C ILE A 759 0.15 -24.30 -14.97
N ASP A 760 -0.95 -24.74 -15.57
CA ASP A 760 -0.96 -25.86 -16.52
C ASP A 760 -1.08 -25.38 -17.98
N SER A 761 -0.28 -24.37 -18.35
CA SER A 761 -0.23 -23.90 -19.73
C SER A 761 1.02 -24.42 -20.45
N ALA A 762 0.83 -25.01 -21.63
CA ALA A 762 1.92 -25.28 -22.57
C ALA A 762 2.29 -24.05 -23.40
N ASN A 763 1.37 -23.08 -23.49
CA ASN A 763 1.54 -21.87 -24.27
C ASN A 763 1.95 -20.70 -23.36
N PRO A 764 2.78 -19.78 -23.87
CA PRO A 764 3.01 -18.49 -23.21
C PRO A 764 1.69 -17.79 -22.84
N LEU A 765 1.65 -17.12 -21.67
CA LEU A 765 0.58 -16.23 -21.23
C LEU A 765 1.10 -14.80 -21.07
N GLY A 766 0.33 -13.81 -21.50
CA GLY A 766 0.80 -12.41 -21.47
C GLY A 766 2.10 -12.17 -22.27
N PRO A 767 2.63 -10.93 -22.27
CA PRO A 767 3.90 -10.63 -22.92
C PRO A 767 5.12 -11.29 -22.25
N GLN A 768 5.00 -11.62 -20.97
CA GLN A 768 6.02 -12.28 -20.15
C GLN A 768 6.10 -13.79 -20.35
N GLY A 769 5.03 -14.40 -20.86
CA GLY A 769 4.85 -15.84 -20.85
C GLY A 769 5.97 -16.60 -21.52
N CYS A 770 6.34 -17.72 -20.91
CA CYS A 770 7.34 -18.63 -21.43
C CYS A 770 6.67 -19.83 -22.10
N ALA A 771 7.21 -20.27 -23.24
CA ALA A 771 6.85 -21.57 -23.77
C ALA A 771 7.47 -22.64 -22.88
N ARG A 772 6.64 -23.55 -22.34
CA ARG A 772 7.15 -24.60 -21.45
C ARG A 772 8.12 -25.51 -22.21
N ASN A 773 9.38 -25.55 -21.75
CA ASN A 773 10.44 -26.37 -22.34
C ASN A 773 10.79 -27.63 -21.52
N HIS A 774 10.01 -27.93 -20.48
CA HIS A 774 10.23 -29.07 -19.59
C HIS A 774 9.03 -30.02 -19.56
N THR A 775 9.27 -31.28 -19.17
CA THR A 775 8.20 -32.28 -19.07
C THR A 775 7.35 -32.00 -17.83
N ARG A 776 6.04 -32.01 -18.02
CA ARG A 776 5.07 -31.90 -16.92
C ARG A 776 5.15 -33.12 -16.02
N VAL A 777 5.39 -32.90 -14.73
CA VAL A 777 5.57 -33.97 -13.74
C VAL A 777 4.71 -33.79 -12.49
N GLY A 778 3.68 -32.96 -12.58
CA GLY A 778 2.71 -32.73 -11.52
C GLY A 778 1.60 -31.76 -11.88
N LYS A 779 0.88 -31.33 -10.84
CA LYS A 779 -0.18 -30.32 -10.88
C LYS A 779 -0.06 -29.40 -9.67
N PHE A 780 -0.27 -28.11 -9.89
CA PHE A 780 -0.60 -27.15 -8.86
C PHE A 780 -2.12 -27.03 -8.67
N SER A 781 -2.56 -26.80 -7.44
CA SER A 781 -3.95 -26.53 -7.10
C SER A 781 -4.04 -25.61 -5.91
N PHE A 782 -5.05 -24.75 -5.90
CA PHE A 782 -5.42 -24.02 -4.70
C PHE A 782 -6.40 -24.82 -3.83
N THR A 783 -6.50 -24.39 -2.58
CA THR A 783 -7.60 -24.70 -1.68
C THR A 783 -8.03 -23.40 -1.01
N TYR A 784 -9.31 -23.06 -1.21
CA TYR A 784 -9.95 -21.90 -0.62
C TYR A 784 -10.89 -22.32 0.51
N GLN A 785 -10.90 -21.56 1.61
CA GLN A 785 -11.84 -21.82 2.69
C GLN A 785 -13.26 -21.38 2.28
N GLY A 786 -14.13 -22.36 2.00
CA GLY A 786 -15.54 -22.13 1.69
C GLY A 786 -16.33 -21.68 2.92
N ARG A 787 -17.32 -20.81 2.71
CA ARG A 787 -18.24 -20.32 3.75
C ARG A 787 -19.68 -20.20 3.23
N PRO A 788 -20.69 -20.26 4.10
CA PRO A 788 -22.05 -19.92 3.73
C PRO A 788 -22.12 -18.46 3.27
N GLY A 789 -22.60 -18.23 2.05
CA GLY A 789 -22.95 -16.92 1.51
C GLY A 789 -24.46 -16.68 1.53
N PRO A 790 -24.91 -15.56 0.94
CA PRO A 790 -26.33 -15.26 0.77
C PRO A 790 -27.09 -16.42 0.09
N ASN A 791 -28.32 -16.68 0.51
CA ASN A 791 -29.20 -17.71 -0.07
C ASN A 791 -28.64 -19.16 -0.01
N GLY A 792 -27.68 -19.45 0.86
CA GLY A 792 -27.13 -20.79 1.06
C GLY A 792 -26.08 -21.22 0.03
N THR A 793 -25.62 -20.32 -0.84
CA THR A 793 -24.50 -20.60 -1.77
C THR A 793 -23.18 -20.65 -1.02
N THR A 794 -22.28 -21.58 -1.36
CA THR A 794 -20.91 -21.54 -0.81
C THR A 794 -20.09 -20.48 -1.53
N ILE A 795 -19.43 -19.61 -0.77
CA ILE A 795 -18.57 -18.53 -1.29
C ILE A 795 -17.13 -18.72 -0.83
N TYR A 796 -16.17 -18.10 -1.54
CA TYR A 796 -14.73 -18.27 -1.32
C TYR A 796 -14.02 -16.92 -1.22
N PRO A 797 -14.07 -16.25 -0.06
CA PRO A 797 -13.53 -14.90 0.11
C PRO A 797 -12.03 -14.79 -0.16
N GLY A 798 -11.25 -15.87 0.03
CA GLY A 798 -9.82 -15.93 -0.29
C GLY A 798 -9.49 -15.63 -1.76
N LYS A 799 -10.42 -15.84 -2.69
CA LYS A 799 -10.21 -15.51 -4.11
C LYS A 799 -10.13 -14.01 -4.37
N VAL A 800 -10.80 -13.20 -3.54
CA VAL A 800 -10.74 -11.73 -3.63
C VAL A 800 -9.31 -11.23 -3.39
N ASP A 801 -8.58 -11.90 -2.49
CA ASP A 801 -7.20 -11.59 -2.10
C ASP A 801 -6.15 -12.44 -2.83
N THR A 802 -6.56 -13.24 -3.82
CA THR A 802 -5.64 -13.97 -4.70
C THR A 802 -5.44 -13.16 -5.97
N HIS A 803 -4.18 -13.01 -6.37
CA HIS A 803 -3.74 -12.21 -7.50
C HIS A 803 -2.73 -12.97 -8.35
N GLN A 804 -2.63 -12.63 -9.63
CA GLN A 804 -1.62 -13.17 -10.55
C GLN A 804 -0.83 -12.05 -11.22
N ILE A 805 0.44 -12.34 -11.51
CA ILE A 805 1.35 -11.45 -12.23
C ILE A 805 2.11 -12.24 -13.30
N GLY A 806 2.33 -11.61 -14.45
CA GLY A 806 3.28 -12.08 -15.46
C GLY A 806 4.69 -11.82 -14.97
N GLY A 807 5.49 -12.86 -14.77
CA GLY A 807 6.79 -12.80 -14.12
C GLY A 807 7.15 -14.15 -13.52
N GLY A 808 8.17 -14.25 -12.68
CA GLY A 808 8.51 -15.53 -12.03
C GLY A 808 9.00 -16.61 -13.01
N PHE A 809 9.02 -17.87 -12.56
CA PHE A 809 9.32 -19.00 -13.42
C PHE A 809 8.15 -19.30 -14.36
N GLY A 810 8.43 -19.67 -15.61
CA GLY A 810 7.36 -19.89 -16.60
C GLY A 810 6.63 -18.62 -17.09
N GLY A 811 6.95 -17.45 -16.52
CA GLY A 811 6.30 -16.18 -16.85
C GLY A 811 4.95 -15.99 -16.15
N HIS A 812 4.67 -16.76 -15.10
CA HIS A 812 3.50 -16.60 -14.25
C HIS A 812 3.86 -16.86 -12.77
N PHE A 813 3.26 -16.08 -11.85
CA PHE A 813 3.15 -16.48 -10.44
C PHE A 813 1.88 -15.91 -9.81
N TRP A 814 1.42 -16.54 -8.71
CA TRP A 814 0.33 -16.05 -7.88
C TRP A 814 0.86 -15.40 -6.60
N PHE A 815 0.10 -14.47 -6.01
CA PHE A 815 0.34 -14.01 -4.65
C PHE A 815 -0.95 -13.67 -3.90
N ALA A 816 -0.85 -13.61 -2.57
CA ALA A 816 -1.89 -13.15 -1.65
C ALA A 816 -1.25 -12.57 -0.38
N HIS A 817 -2.00 -11.76 0.36
CA HIS A 817 -1.46 -11.13 1.56
C HIS A 817 -1.45 -12.09 2.76
N SER A 818 -0.43 -11.98 3.59
CA SER A 818 -0.22 -12.75 4.81
C SER A 818 -1.33 -12.55 5.86
N GLN A 819 -1.82 -13.63 6.45
CA GLN A 819 -2.90 -13.64 7.44
C GLN A 819 -2.45 -14.35 8.72
N ALA A 820 -2.88 -13.89 9.90
CA ALA A 820 -2.46 -14.48 11.17
C ALA A 820 -3.28 -15.69 11.65
N SER A 821 -4.35 -16.07 10.95
CA SER A 821 -5.29 -17.09 11.45
C SER A 821 -5.67 -18.12 10.41
N GLU A 822 -5.61 -19.39 10.81
CA GLU A 822 -6.12 -20.55 10.07
C GLU A 822 -7.63 -20.47 9.77
N SER A 823 -8.37 -19.66 10.53
CA SER A 823 -9.80 -19.38 10.32
C SER A 823 -10.04 -18.08 9.54
N SER A 824 -9.02 -17.47 8.94
CA SER A 824 -9.18 -16.26 8.13
C SER A 824 -10.04 -16.55 6.90
N PRO A 825 -11.06 -15.73 6.57
CA PRO A 825 -11.80 -15.87 5.33
C PRO A 825 -10.91 -15.68 4.09
N HIS A 826 -9.76 -15.01 4.24
CA HIS A 826 -8.76 -14.80 3.20
C HIS A 826 -7.72 -15.91 3.11
N LYS A 827 -7.88 -17.03 3.82
CA LYS A 827 -6.93 -18.13 3.76
C LYS A 827 -6.89 -18.73 2.36
N VAL A 828 -5.68 -18.82 1.82
CA VAL A 828 -5.37 -19.48 0.55
C VAL A 828 -4.20 -20.43 0.79
N THR A 829 -4.35 -21.67 0.30
CA THR A 829 -3.28 -22.67 0.33
C THR A 829 -3.05 -23.19 -1.08
N GLY A 830 -1.84 -23.00 -1.60
CA GLY A 830 -1.38 -23.59 -2.85
C GLY A 830 -0.67 -24.92 -2.58
N ARG A 831 -0.90 -25.91 -3.44
CA ARG A 831 -0.34 -27.27 -3.32
C ARG A 831 0.24 -27.74 -4.65
N TRP A 832 1.52 -28.11 -4.65
CA TRP A 832 2.18 -28.81 -5.76
C TRP A 832 2.20 -30.32 -5.49
N THR A 833 1.60 -31.10 -6.39
CA THR A 833 1.51 -32.56 -6.31
C THR A 833 2.21 -33.19 -7.50
N THR A 834 3.06 -34.19 -7.29
CA THR A 834 3.72 -34.91 -8.39
C THR A 834 2.78 -35.93 -9.04
N THR A 835 2.88 -36.12 -10.36
CA THR A 835 2.09 -37.12 -11.11
C THR A 835 2.52 -38.53 -10.73
N ASN A 836 3.84 -38.75 -10.67
CA ASN A 836 4.45 -40.00 -10.24
C ASN A 836 4.99 -39.81 -8.82
N ARG A 837 4.58 -40.71 -7.92
CA ARG A 837 5.09 -40.70 -6.54
C ARG A 837 6.56 -41.06 -6.53
N LEU A 838 7.37 -40.25 -5.85
CA LEU A 838 8.78 -40.50 -5.63
C LEU A 838 8.97 -41.66 -4.66
N ASN A 839 10.07 -42.38 -4.80
CA ASN A 839 10.46 -43.44 -3.88
C ASN A 839 11.97 -43.40 -3.70
N GLY A 840 12.44 -42.93 -2.55
CA GLY A 840 13.86 -42.65 -2.31
C GLY A 840 14.12 -41.21 -1.89
N TRP A 841 15.39 -40.81 -1.91
CA TRP A 841 15.81 -39.47 -1.47
C TRP A 841 15.62 -38.44 -2.58
N ALA A 842 15.13 -37.25 -2.23
CA ALA A 842 15.03 -36.13 -3.15
C ALA A 842 15.20 -34.79 -2.45
N THR A 843 15.86 -33.85 -3.12
CA THR A 843 15.92 -32.44 -2.71
C THR A 843 14.68 -31.73 -3.19
N VAL A 844 14.06 -30.93 -2.32
CA VAL A 844 12.92 -30.06 -2.65
C VAL A 844 13.42 -28.63 -2.74
N MET A 845 13.17 -28.00 -3.89
CA MET A 845 13.47 -26.59 -4.14
C MET A 845 12.19 -25.86 -4.55
N VAL A 846 12.09 -24.58 -4.22
CA VAL A 846 10.98 -23.69 -4.57
C VAL A 846 11.52 -22.51 -5.37
N HIS A 847 10.78 -22.05 -6.37
CA HIS A 847 11.09 -20.80 -7.03
C HIS A 847 10.49 -19.65 -6.24
N VAL A 848 11.30 -18.63 -5.99
CA VAL A 848 10.87 -17.37 -5.40
C VAL A 848 10.99 -16.30 -6.49
N PRO A 849 9.88 -15.62 -6.85
CA PRO A 849 9.92 -14.57 -7.88
C PRO A 849 10.69 -13.34 -7.38
N ASP A 850 11.17 -12.53 -8.33
CA ASP A 850 11.90 -11.29 -8.08
C ASP A 850 11.05 -10.16 -7.45
N HIS A 851 9.72 -10.27 -7.52
CA HIS A 851 8.78 -9.35 -6.88
C HIS A 851 7.52 -10.08 -6.39
N GLY A 852 6.74 -9.43 -5.51
CA GLY A 852 5.48 -10.00 -4.98
C GLY A 852 5.65 -11.13 -3.97
N ALA A 853 6.86 -11.34 -3.45
CA ALA A 853 7.19 -12.36 -2.44
C ALA A 853 7.93 -11.72 -1.25
N HIS A 854 7.19 -11.28 -0.24
CA HIS A 854 7.69 -10.30 0.71
C HIS A 854 7.83 -10.83 2.15
N THR A 855 7.10 -11.89 2.49
CA THR A 855 7.11 -12.46 3.84
C THR A 855 8.50 -12.94 4.30
N GLN A 856 8.76 -12.80 5.59
CA GLN A 856 9.95 -13.34 6.26
C GLN A 856 9.74 -14.76 6.81
N GLN A 857 8.51 -15.30 6.64
CA GLN A 857 8.04 -16.52 7.31
C GLN A 857 7.23 -17.43 6.39
N ALA A 858 7.57 -17.54 5.10
CA ALA A 858 6.86 -18.42 4.18
C ALA A 858 6.91 -19.86 4.70
N LYS A 859 5.74 -20.39 5.12
CA LYS A 859 5.58 -21.69 5.77
C LYS A 859 5.29 -22.77 4.75
N TYR A 860 6.32 -23.50 4.35
CA TYR A 860 6.20 -24.67 3.50
C TYR A 860 5.92 -25.93 4.30
N THR A 861 4.94 -26.72 3.86
CA THR A 861 4.62 -28.04 4.40
C THR A 861 4.95 -29.09 3.35
N ILE A 862 5.85 -30.02 3.68
CA ILE A 862 6.36 -31.05 2.78
C ILE A 862 5.85 -32.41 3.27
N ASN A 863 4.91 -33.00 2.54
CA ASN A 863 4.46 -34.36 2.78
C ASN A 863 5.24 -35.35 1.91
N THR A 864 6.05 -36.20 2.55
CA THR A 864 6.94 -37.13 1.85
C THR A 864 6.28 -38.49 1.57
N GLY A 865 5.03 -38.67 1.99
CA GLY A 865 4.36 -39.98 2.03
C GLY A 865 4.79 -40.87 3.21
N GLN A 866 5.81 -40.46 3.98
CA GLN A 866 6.17 -41.08 5.27
C GLN A 866 5.79 -40.20 6.47
N GLY A 867 5.57 -38.91 6.24
CA GLY A 867 5.24 -37.93 7.26
C GLY A 867 5.31 -36.52 6.70
N VAL A 868 4.94 -35.56 7.55
CA VAL A 868 4.91 -34.14 7.21
C VAL A 868 6.08 -33.43 7.86
N LYS A 869 6.75 -32.56 7.08
CA LYS A 869 7.81 -31.67 7.53
C LYS A 869 7.41 -30.22 7.27
N THR A 870 7.90 -29.31 8.09
CA THR A 870 7.65 -27.87 7.93
C THR A 870 8.97 -27.16 7.73
N ARG A 871 9.00 -26.15 6.85
CA ARG A 871 10.17 -25.30 6.62
C ARG A 871 9.72 -23.85 6.45
N TYR A 872 10.39 -22.93 7.16
CA TYR A 872 10.16 -21.50 7.06
C TYR A 872 11.33 -20.82 6.33
N ILE A 873 11.05 -19.98 5.35
CA ILE A 873 12.07 -19.18 4.66
C ILE A 873 11.63 -17.71 4.51
N PRO A 874 12.57 -16.75 4.57
CA PRO A 874 12.32 -15.40 4.06
C PRO A 874 12.33 -15.41 2.52
N THR A 875 11.43 -14.64 1.89
CA THR A 875 11.22 -14.69 0.43
C THR A 875 11.54 -13.40 -0.32
N ARG A 876 11.89 -12.31 0.37
CA ARG A 876 12.20 -11.00 -0.27
C ARG A 876 13.58 -11.00 -0.96
N THR A 877 13.74 -11.86 -1.96
CA THR A 877 15.04 -12.11 -2.60
C THR A 877 15.40 -11.05 -3.64
N GLU A 878 14.39 -10.32 -4.14
CA GLU A 878 14.49 -9.28 -5.19
C GLU A 878 15.13 -9.77 -6.50
N GLN A 879 15.14 -11.09 -6.71
CA GLN A 879 15.64 -11.76 -7.92
C GLN A 879 15.00 -13.14 -8.07
N HIS A 880 14.84 -13.63 -9.30
CA HIS A 880 14.37 -14.99 -9.56
C HIS A 880 15.34 -16.01 -8.97
N ARG A 881 14.90 -16.79 -7.97
CA ARG A 881 15.80 -17.69 -7.26
C ARG A 881 15.15 -19.01 -6.89
N TRP A 882 15.82 -20.11 -7.24
CA TRP A 882 15.53 -21.43 -6.70
C TRP A 882 16.12 -21.58 -5.29
N VAL A 883 15.26 -21.64 -4.30
CA VAL A 883 15.62 -21.80 -2.88
C VAL A 883 15.38 -23.25 -2.46
N LYS A 884 16.40 -23.87 -1.85
CA LYS A 884 16.29 -25.23 -1.33
C LYS A 884 15.56 -25.23 0.01
N LEU A 885 14.47 -26.02 0.11
CA LEU A 885 13.78 -26.26 1.38
C LEU A 885 14.48 -27.32 2.23
N GLY A 886 14.98 -28.37 1.58
CA GLY A 886 15.65 -29.50 2.24
C GLY A 886 15.64 -30.78 1.42
N THR A 887 16.30 -31.80 1.93
CA THR A 887 16.39 -33.14 1.31
C THR A 887 15.66 -34.14 2.19
N TYR A 888 14.74 -34.88 1.57
CA TYR A 888 13.83 -35.76 2.30
C TYR A 888 13.75 -37.14 1.66
N GLN A 889 13.40 -38.14 2.48
CA GLN A 889 13.10 -39.48 2.01
C GLN A 889 11.60 -39.59 1.69
N PHE A 890 11.29 -39.86 0.43
CA PHE A 890 9.95 -40.05 -0.08
C PHE A 890 9.55 -41.52 -0.14
N SER A 891 8.28 -41.81 0.13
CA SER A 891 7.67 -43.12 -0.01
C SER A 891 6.45 -43.05 -0.91
N ASN A 892 6.37 -43.94 -1.88
CA ASN A 892 5.24 -44.01 -2.80
C ASN A 892 3.96 -44.62 -2.21
N GLN A 893 3.97 -44.98 -0.92
CA GLN A 893 2.82 -45.60 -0.24
C GLN A 893 1.64 -44.65 -0.02
N ALA A 894 1.91 -43.36 0.19
CA ALA A 894 0.88 -42.34 0.44
C ALA A 894 1.02 -41.13 -0.51
N ALA A 895 0.10 -40.16 -0.40
CA ALA A 895 0.15 -38.93 -1.17
C ALA A 895 1.39 -38.09 -0.80
N GLN A 896 1.95 -37.40 -1.79
CA GLN A 896 3.14 -36.57 -1.67
C GLN A 896 2.82 -35.20 -2.23
N TYR A 897 3.21 -34.15 -1.52
CA TYR A 897 2.99 -32.78 -1.97
C TYR A 897 3.86 -31.79 -1.22
N VAL A 898 4.00 -30.61 -1.79
CA VAL A 898 4.47 -29.40 -1.11
C VAL A 898 3.30 -28.43 -1.04
N GLU A 899 3.07 -27.82 0.12
CA GLU A 899 2.07 -26.80 0.34
C GLU A 899 2.71 -25.51 0.82
N LEU A 900 2.14 -24.39 0.40
CA LEU A 900 2.41 -23.07 0.97
C LEU A 900 1.06 -22.40 1.24
N THR A 901 0.94 -21.79 2.42
CA THR A 901 -0.26 -21.05 2.82
C THR A 901 0.09 -19.59 3.05
N ASN A 902 -0.85 -18.68 2.83
CA ASN A 902 -0.68 -17.28 3.24
C ASN A 902 -0.83 -17.06 4.76
N ILE A 903 -0.79 -18.12 5.59
CA ILE A 903 -0.86 -17.97 7.05
C ILE A 903 0.56 -17.84 7.60
N THR A 904 0.84 -16.72 8.26
CA THR A 904 2.13 -16.42 8.92
C THR A 904 1.89 -15.95 10.36
N GLU A 905 2.89 -16.12 11.24
CA GLU A 905 2.75 -15.75 12.66
C GLU A 905 2.67 -14.22 12.85
N ASP A 906 3.18 -13.47 11.88
CA ASP A 906 3.19 -12.01 11.83
C ASP A 906 2.11 -11.41 10.91
N GLY A 907 1.21 -12.23 10.36
CA GLY A 907 0.27 -11.83 9.31
C GLY A 907 -0.67 -10.68 9.71
N LYS A 908 -0.65 -9.61 8.90
CA LYS A 908 -1.48 -8.39 9.07
C LYS A 908 -2.23 -7.99 7.78
N GLY A 909 -2.22 -8.83 6.76
CA GLY A 909 -2.75 -8.54 5.43
C GLY A 909 -1.90 -7.54 4.66
N VAL A 910 -0.57 -7.57 4.84
CA VAL A 910 0.38 -6.59 4.27
C VAL A 910 1.48 -7.28 3.47
N GLU A 911 2.27 -8.14 4.11
CA GLU A 911 3.36 -8.82 3.38
C GLU A 911 2.78 -9.90 2.48
N ASP A 912 3.32 -10.02 1.27
CA ASP A 912 2.87 -10.99 0.27
C ASP A 912 3.52 -12.37 0.42
N VAL A 913 2.72 -13.39 0.15
CA VAL A 913 3.14 -14.79 -0.04
C VAL A 913 2.91 -15.16 -1.50
N ALA A 914 3.97 -15.57 -2.19
CA ALA A 914 3.91 -15.94 -3.61
C ALA A 914 3.95 -17.46 -3.82
N TRP A 915 3.18 -17.94 -4.80
CA TRP A 915 3.22 -19.29 -5.34
C TRP A 915 3.66 -19.26 -6.80
N ASP A 916 4.77 -19.95 -7.08
CA ASP A 916 5.38 -20.07 -8.40
C ASP A 916 5.67 -21.57 -8.63
N ALA A 917 6.91 -22.00 -8.82
CA ALA A 917 7.22 -23.40 -9.08
C ALA A 917 7.86 -24.18 -7.91
N VAL A 918 7.70 -25.51 -7.91
CA VAL A 918 8.43 -26.46 -7.05
C VAL A 918 9.22 -27.45 -7.91
N ALA A 919 10.46 -27.71 -7.53
CA ALA A 919 11.30 -28.72 -8.15
C ALA A 919 11.65 -29.84 -7.16
N PHE A 920 11.43 -31.09 -7.56
CA PHE A 920 11.93 -32.28 -6.87
C PHE A 920 13.14 -32.81 -7.61
N VAL A 921 14.29 -32.92 -6.95
CA VAL A 921 15.53 -33.45 -7.53
C VAL A 921 15.81 -34.83 -6.95
N PRO A 922 15.52 -35.92 -7.67
CA PRO A 922 15.81 -37.27 -7.19
C PRO A 922 17.31 -37.49 -6.97
N LEU A 923 17.64 -38.19 -5.89
CA LEU A 923 19.01 -38.55 -5.52
C LEU A 923 19.18 -40.07 -5.56
N ALA A 924 20.37 -40.53 -5.95
CA ALA A 924 20.71 -41.95 -6.00
C ALA A 924 20.82 -42.58 -4.59
N ALA A 925 21.15 -41.78 -3.57
CA ALA A 925 21.32 -42.22 -2.19
C ALA A 925 21.06 -41.07 -1.21
N LYS A 926 21.00 -41.39 0.09
CA LYS A 926 20.96 -40.40 1.17
C LYS A 926 22.24 -39.53 1.11
N PRO A 927 22.14 -38.18 1.18
CA PRO A 927 23.31 -37.33 1.33
C PRO A 927 24.17 -37.74 2.53
N ARG A 928 25.48 -37.70 2.36
CA ARG A 928 26.43 -38.00 3.45
C ARG A 928 26.38 -36.94 4.54
N HIS A 929 26.23 -35.67 4.15
CA HIS A 929 26.28 -34.54 5.07
C HIS A 929 24.96 -33.78 5.06
N PHE A 930 24.31 -33.72 6.22
CA PHE A 930 23.21 -32.80 6.49
C PHE A 930 23.72 -31.75 7.48
N VAL A 931 24.02 -30.56 6.96
CA VAL A 931 24.71 -29.50 7.68
C VAL A 931 23.76 -28.33 7.90
N VAL A 932 23.60 -27.93 9.17
CA VAL A 932 22.83 -26.74 9.53
C VAL A 932 23.79 -25.69 10.09
N ALA A 933 23.82 -24.53 9.46
CA ALA A 933 24.52 -23.33 9.91
C ALA A 933 23.57 -22.49 10.77
N MET A 934 23.87 -22.47 12.07
CA MET A 934 23.16 -21.71 13.09
C MET A 934 24.12 -20.72 13.74
N GLY A 935 23.59 -19.64 14.31
CA GLY A 935 24.38 -18.74 15.13
C GLY A 935 24.04 -17.27 14.97
N ASP A 936 24.91 -16.45 15.50
CA ASP A 936 24.78 -15.00 15.53
C ASP A 936 25.44 -14.32 14.31
N SER A 937 25.86 -13.05 14.47
CA SER A 937 26.49 -12.24 13.43
C SER A 937 27.78 -12.87 12.88
N TYR A 938 28.61 -13.46 13.75
CA TYR A 938 29.84 -14.15 13.34
C TYR A 938 29.54 -15.37 12.46
N GLY A 939 28.42 -16.06 12.69
CA GLY A 939 27.96 -17.16 11.85
C GLY A 939 27.33 -16.68 10.53
N SER A 940 26.52 -15.62 10.59
CA SER A 940 25.88 -15.04 9.40
C SER A 940 26.87 -14.51 8.36
N GLY A 941 28.06 -14.10 8.81
CA GLY A 941 29.09 -13.48 7.98
C GLY A 941 29.01 -11.95 7.95
N GLU A 942 28.42 -11.32 8.97
CA GLU A 942 28.52 -9.88 9.20
C GLU A 942 29.99 -9.43 9.09
N GLY A 943 30.25 -8.34 8.40
CA GLY A 943 31.61 -7.83 8.14
C GLY A 943 32.26 -8.27 6.83
N ALA A 944 31.72 -9.29 6.15
CA ALA A 944 32.19 -9.76 4.84
C ALA A 944 31.47 -9.11 3.64
N GLY A 945 30.31 -8.47 3.87
CA GLY A 945 29.50 -7.86 2.81
C GLY A 945 28.84 -8.88 1.86
N GLY A 946 28.18 -8.37 0.82
CA GLY A 946 27.49 -9.20 -0.18
C GLY A 946 26.36 -10.05 0.42
N TYR A 947 25.57 -9.45 1.31
CA TYR A 947 24.49 -10.12 2.02
C TYR A 947 23.35 -10.50 1.07
N TYR A 948 22.64 -11.57 1.40
CA TYR A 948 21.43 -11.94 0.68
C TYR A 948 20.32 -10.91 0.96
N GLY A 949 19.71 -10.39 -0.11
CA GLY A 949 18.71 -9.33 -0.04
C GLY A 949 17.56 -9.63 0.93
N GLU A 950 17.11 -10.89 1.01
CA GLU A 950 16.02 -11.28 1.91
C GLU A 950 16.38 -11.23 3.41
N THR A 951 17.65 -11.01 3.73
CA THR A 951 18.21 -10.97 5.09
C THR A 951 18.85 -9.63 5.45
N ASP A 952 18.88 -8.69 4.51
CA ASP A 952 19.54 -7.39 4.62
C ASP A 952 18.69 -6.32 3.95
N ASN A 953 17.60 -5.91 4.60
CA ASN A 953 16.64 -4.98 4.01
C ASN A 953 15.89 -4.18 5.07
N ASN A 954 15.28 -3.07 4.64
CA ASN A 954 14.18 -2.40 5.32
C ASN A 954 14.50 -1.77 6.69
N TYR A 955 15.72 -1.28 6.91
CA TYR A 955 15.99 -0.48 8.09
C TYR A 955 15.07 0.75 8.15
N GLY A 956 14.46 1.00 9.32
CA GLY A 956 13.54 2.11 9.55
C GLY A 956 12.06 1.74 9.47
N ASN A 957 11.71 0.48 9.22
CA ASN A 957 10.31 0.02 9.24
C ASN A 957 10.13 -1.35 9.93
N GLU A 958 8.88 -1.75 10.14
CA GLU A 958 8.52 -2.99 10.83
C GLU A 958 8.92 -4.28 10.10
N SER A 959 9.25 -4.21 8.81
CA SER A 959 9.71 -5.34 7.99
C SER A 959 11.24 -5.39 7.90
N TRP A 960 11.93 -4.70 8.81
CA TRP A 960 13.39 -4.71 8.92
C TRP A 960 13.92 -6.13 9.08
N ASN A 961 14.80 -6.55 8.16
CA ASN A 961 15.61 -7.76 8.29
C ASN A 961 17.10 -7.40 8.29
N ALA A 962 17.79 -7.73 9.37
CA ALA A 962 19.24 -7.60 9.47
C ALA A 962 19.92 -8.90 9.89
N CYS A 963 19.35 -10.07 9.58
CA CYS A 963 20.05 -11.32 9.81
C CYS A 963 21.38 -11.42 9.03
N ARG A 964 21.49 -10.71 7.91
CA ARG A 964 22.71 -10.40 7.14
C ARG A 964 23.58 -11.62 6.87
N ARG A 965 22.95 -12.63 6.25
CA ARG A 965 23.62 -13.86 5.81
C ARG A 965 24.35 -13.61 4.49
N THR A 966 25.56 -14.14 4.34
CA THR A 966 26.35 -14.04 3.10
C THR A 966 27.00 -15.36 2.73
N ASN A 967 27.21 -15.60 1.42
CA ASN A 967 27.97 -16.76 0.94
C ASN A 967 29.45 -16.71 1.31
N ARG A 968 29.92 -15.59 1.88
CA ARG A 968 31.29 -15.38 2.35
C ARG A 968 31.47 -15.74 3.83
N SER A 969 30.42 -16.18 4.52
CA SER A 969 30.51 -16.60 5.92
C SER A 969 31.43 -17.82 6.06
N TRP A 970 32.10 -17.94 7.20
CA TRP A 970 32.95 -19.11 7.46
C TRP A 970 32.17 -20.43 7.41
N GLN A 971 30.87 -20.40 7.73
CA GLN A 971 30.00 -21.57 7.65
C GLN A 971 29.84 -22.04 6.20
N MET A 972 29.73 -21.11 5.25
CA MET A 972 29.69 -21.39 3.82
C MET A 972 31.08 -21.75 3.25
N LEU A 973 32.15 -21.18 3.79
CA LEU A 973 33.52 -21.43 3.31
C LEU A 973 34.15 -22.71 3.88
N THR A 974 33.55 -23.31 4.92
CA THR A 974 34.04 -24.56 5.53
C THR A 974 34.07 -25.70 4.51
N ARG A 975 35.14 -26.50 4.52
CA ARG A 975 35.28 -27.71 3.70
C ARG A 975 34.95 -28.94 4.55
N LEU A 976 34.00 -29.74 4.09
CA LEU A 976 33.59 -30.97 4.75
C LEU A 976 34.59 -32.09 4.45
N PRO A 977 34.82 -33.04 5.38
CA PRO A 977 35.74 -34.14 5.14
C PRO A 977 35.37 -34.95 3.89
N GLY A 978 36.39 -35.41 3.17
CA GLY A 978 36.23 -36.10 1.89
C GLY A 978 36.05 -35.18 0.67
N SER A 979 36.16 -33.85 0.83
CA SER A 979 36.11 -32.88 -0.29
C SER A 979 37.10 -31.74 -0.08
N SER A 980 37.71 -31.26 -1.17
CA SER A 980 38.51 -30.02 -1.19
C SER A 980 37.68 -28.77 -1.51
N SER A 981 36.44 -28.93 -2.00
CA SER A 981 35.52 -27.82 -2.27
C SER A 981 34.80 -27.35 -0.99
N SER A 982 34.58 -26.04 -0.88
CA SER A 982 33.82 -25.44 0.23
C SER A 982 32.33 -25.80 0.15
N ILE A 983 31.59 -25.64 1.25
CA ILE A 983 30.13 -25.81 1.26
C ILE A 983 29.47 -24.90 0.21
N LYS A 984 29.91 -23.63 0.10
CA LYS A 984 29.45 -22.68 -0.92
C LYS A 984 29.54 -23.27 -2.33
N ASP A 985 30.72 -23.78 -2.69
CA ASP A 985 30.96 -24.30 -4.05
C ASP A 985 30.13 -25.57 -4.29
N ARG A 986 29.98 -26.42 -3.27
CA ARG A 986 29.19 -27.66 -3.36
C ARG A 986 27.70 -27.39 -3.46
N VAL A 987 27.19 -26.38 -2.74
CA VAL A 987 25.79 -25.94 -2.85
C VAL A 987 25.54 -25.33 -4.23
N ALA A 988 26.43 -24.50 -4.74
CA ALA A 988 26.34 -23.93 -6.09
C ALA A 988 26.42 -25.00 -7.19
N ALA A 989 27.15 -26.09 -6.95
CA ALA A 989 27.26 -27.23 -7.86
C ALA A 989 26.14 -28.29 -7.68
N HIS A 990 25.17 -28.06 -6.79
CA HIS A 990 24.12 -29.03 -6.44
C HIS A 990 24.64 -30.41 -6.05
N ASP A 991 25.71 -30.48 -5.25
CA ASP A 991 26.31 -31.75 -4.84
C ASP A 991 25.30 -32.67 -4.13
N PRO A 992 25.01 -33.87 -4.66
CA PRO A 992 24.01 -34.78 -4.10
C PRO A 992 24.38 -35.33 -2.72
N ASN A 993 25.63 -35.14 -2.27
CA ASN A 993 26.10 -35.58 -0.96
C ASN A 993 25.94 -34.53 0.16
N VAL A 994 25.47 -33.32 -0.15
CA VAL A 994 25.36 -32.22 0.83
C VAL A 994 23.95 -31.63 0.86
N ASP A 995 23.28 -31.78 2.01
CA ASP A 995 22.16 -30.95 2.38
C ASP A 995 22.64 -29.82 3.32
N PHE A 996 22.77 -28.59 2.82
CA PHE A 996 23.04 -27.42 3.66
C PHE A 996 21.80 -26.56 3.93
N GLN A 997 21.64 -26.09 5.18
CA GLN A 997 20.61 -25.13 5.63
C GLN A 997 21.27 -23.97 6.37
N PHE A 998 20.84 -22.73 6.12
CA PHE A 998 21.45 -21.53 6.70
C PHE A 998 20.42 -20.66 7.43
N VAL A 999 20.53 -20.56 8.76
CA VAL A 999 19.58 -19.84 9.61
C VAL A 999 20.25 -18.90 10.62
N SER A 1000 21.58 -18.73 10.54
CA SER A 1000 22.30 -17.75 11.37
C SER A 1000 21.75 -16.33 11.17
N CYS A 1001 21.78 -15.52 12.22
CA CYS A 1001 21.18 -14.19 12.21
C CYS A 1001 21.98 -13.21 13.07
N SER A 1002 22.41 -12.09 12.49
CA SER A 1002 23.11 -11.00 13.21
C SER A 1002 22.35 -10.55 14.46
N GLY A 1003 23.04 -10.35 15.58
CA GLY A 1003 22.43 -9.96 16.87
C GLY A 1003 21.68 -11.05 17.64
N ALA A 1004 21.62 -12.29 17.13
CA ALA A 1004 20.89 -13.38 17.80
C ALA A 1004 21.54 -13.77 19.14
N THR A 1005 20.72 -13.93 20.17
CA THR A 1005 21.10 -14.55 21.46
C THR A 1005 20.68 -16.02 21.47
N ALA A 1006 21.31 -16.83 22.31
CA ALA A 1006 20.95 -18.25 22.45
C ALA A 1006 19.48 -18.44 22.84
N ALA A 1007 18.92 -17.54 23.66
CA ALA A 1007 17.50 -17.51 23.99
C ALA A 1007 16.58 -17.27 22.77
N LYS A 1008 16.95 -16.35 21.87
CA LYS A 1008 16.19 -16.08 20.63
C LYS A 1008 16.29 -17.25 19.66
N MET A 1009 17.46 -17.87 19.54
CA MET A 1009 17.66 -19.05 18.68
C MET A 1009 16.79 -20.24 19.10
N ARG A 1010 16.56 -20.44 20.41
CA ARG A 1010 15.77 -21.55 20.98
C ARG A 1010 14.31 -21.22 21.30
N GLY A 1011 13.88 -19.98 21.08
CA GLY A 1011 12.52 -19.55 21.40
C GLY A 1011 11.48 -20.30 20.55
N THR A 1012 10.39 -20.77 21.17
CA THR A 1012 9.31 -21.49 20.47
C THR A 1012 7.99 -20.73 20.43
N SER A 1013 7.89 -19.63 21.17
CA SER A 1013 6.70 -18.78 21.18
C SER A 1013 6.84 -17.63 20.18
N THR A 1014 5.74 -17.31 19.50
CA THR A 1014 5.62 -16.12 18.65
C THR A 1014 5.93 -14.85 19.46
N PRO A 1015 6.94 -14.05 19.08
CA PRO A 1015 7.27 -12.82 19.80
C PRO A 1015 6.10 -11.83 19.80
N GLY A 1016 5.74 -11.30 20.98
CA GLY A 1016 4.59 -10.40 21.12
C GLY A 1016 4.66 -9.12 20.26
N HIS A 1017 5.88 -8.64 19.96
CA HIS A 1017 6.09 -7.44 19.13
C HIS A 1017 5.75 -7.65 17.65
N TRP A 1018 5.56 -8.89 17.17
CA TRP A 1018 5.10 -9.14 15.80
C TRP A 1018 3.62 -8.77 15.66
N GLN A 1019 2.81 -9.07 16.68
CA GLN A 1019 1.39 -8.77 16.71
C GLN A 1019 1.10 -7.34 17.18
N SER A 1020 1.87 -6.87 18.15
CA SER A 1020 1.74 -5.55 18.79
C SER A 1020 3.11 -4.83 18.81
N PRO A 1021 3.51 -4.23 17.68
CA PRO A 1021 4.78 -3.52 17.56
C PRO A 1021 4.80 -2.27 18.47
N PRO A 1022 5.97 -1.85 18.98
CA PRO A 1022 6.10 -0.59 19.73
C PRO A 1022 5.80 0.65 18.88
N ASP A 1023 5.40 1.74 19.54
CA ASP A 1023 4.98 2.99 18.88
C ASP A 1023 6.13 3.77 18.20
N THR A 1024 7.39 3.47 18.52
CA THR A 1024 8.57 4.10 17.91
C THR A 1024 9.46 3.06 17.24
N PHE A 1025 10.11 3.43 16.14
CA PHE A 1025 11.06 2.54 15.45
C PHE A 1025 12.25 2.17 16.34
N GLY A 1026 12.81 3.10 17.13
CA GLY A 1026 13.88 2.76 18.08
C GLY A 1026 13.48 1.68 19.09
N ALA A 1027 12.28 1.75 19.67
CA ALA A 1027 11.78 0.71 20.57
C ALA A 1027 11.50 -0.62 19.84
N TYR A 1028 11.01 -0.55 18.60
CA TYR A 1028 10.86 -1.73 17.73
C TYR A 1028 12.22 -2.39 17.47
N ARG A 1029 13.22 -1.61 17.04
CA ARG A 1029 14.59 -2.05 16.74
C ARG A 1029 15.19 -2.87 17.87
N LEU A 1030 15.14 -2.35 19.10
CA LEU A 1030 15.64 -3.04 20.29
C LEU A 1030 14.98 -4.41 20.53
N ARG A 1031 13.69 -4.56 20.19
CA ARG A 1031 12.96 -5.83 20.33
C ARG A 1031 13.21 -6.79 19.17
N ALA A 1032 13.33 -6.27 17.95
CA ALA A 1032 13.50 -7.04 16.73
C ALA A 1032 14.91 -7.62 16.56
N GLU A 1033 15.92 -6.96 17.12
CA GLU A 1033 17.34 -7.32 17.07
C GLU A 1033 17.57 -8.85 17.22
N GLY A 1034 18.32 -9.50 16.34
CA GLY A 1034 18.66 -10.91 16.51
C GLY A 1034 17.59 -11.94 16.15
N GLN A 1035 16.47 -11.51 15.59
CA GLN A 1035 15.46 -12.41 15.01
C GLN A 1035 14.74 -11.78 13.81
N PHE A 1036 14.48 -10.46 13.86
CA PHE A 1036 13.97 -9.67 12.73
C PHE A 1036 12.75 -10.26 12.01
N ARG A 1037 11.79 -10.80 12.78
CA ARG A 1037 10.61 -11.52 12.24
C ARG A 1037 10.91 -12.77 11.42
N GLU A 1038 12.12 -13.30 11.42
CA GLU A 1038 12.34 -14.69 11.02
C GLU A 1038 11.89 -15.63 12.14
N MET A 1039 11.47 -16.85 11.78
CA MET A 1039 11.27 -17.90 12.79
C MET A 1039 12.58 -18.19 13.52
N SER A 1040 12.48 -18.57 14.80
CA SER A 1040 13.67 -18.93 15.55
C SER A 1040 14.44 -20.04 14.85
N GLN A 1041 15.75 -20.08 15.05
CA GLN A 1041 16.60 -21.03 14.33
C GLN A 1041 16.20 -22.48 14.62
N ILE A 1042 15.73 -22.78 15.84
CA ILE A 1042 15.18 -24.09 16.23
C ILE A 1042 13.84 -24.41 15.53
N GLU A 1043 12.92 -23.45 15.41
CA GLU A 1043 11.58 -23.69 14.83
C GLU A 1043 11.52 -23.42 13.31
N SER A 1044 12.62 -22.99 12.70
CA SER A 1044 12.75 -22.76 11.25
C SER A 1044 12.49 -24.00 10.38
N GLY A 1045 12.54 -25.20 10.97
CA GLY A 1045 12.46 -26.49 10.27
C GLY A 1045 13.78 -26.93 9.62
N ALA A 1046 14.87 -26.21 9.84
CA ALA A 1046 16.19 -26.56 9.30
C ALA A 1046 16.82 -27.79 9.97
N LEU A 1047 16.54 -28.01 11.27
CA LEU A 1047 17.04 -29.16 12.02
C LEU A 1047 16.06 -30.34 11.94
N ASP A 1048 16.60 -31.53 11.74
CA ASP A 1048 15.85 -32.78 11.79
C ASP A 1048 16.71 -33.97 12.25
N GLY A 1049 16.10 -35.16 12.31
CA GLY A 1049 16.80 -36.39 12.66
C GLY A 1049 17.87 -36.85 11.65
N ASN A 1050 17.94 -36.27 10.45
CA ASN A 1050 18.98 -36.57 9.47
C ASN A 1050 20.22 -35.69 9.63
N THR A 1051 20.09 -34.55 10.32
CA THR A 1051 21.18 -33.60 10.54
C THR A 1051 22.40 -34.30 11.13
N THR A 1052 23.55 -34.17 10.45
CA THR A 1052 24.83 -34.80 10.81
C THR A 1052 25.81 -33.81 11.44
N LEU A 1053 25.68 -32.53 11.12
CA LEU A 1053 26.56 -31.47 11.61
C LEU A 1053 25.77 -30.19 11.85
N VAL A 1054 25.98 -29.56 13.00
CA VAL A 1054 25.55 -28.19 13.26
C VAL A 1054 26.79 -27.32 13.43
N LEU A 1055 26.96 -26.33 12.57
CA LEU A 1055 27.97 -25.29 12.72
C LEU A 1055 27.33 -24.16 13.53
N LEU A 1056 27.87 -23.83 14.70
CA LEU A 1056 27.24 -22.92 15.66
C LEU A 1056 28.19 -21.81 16.12
N SER A 1057 27.75 -20.56 16.09
CA SER A 1057 28.33 -19.45 16.88
C SER A 1057 27.28 -18.87 17.83
N ALA A 1058 27.58 -18.78 19.13
CA ALA A 1058 26.66 -18.22 20.12
C ALA A 1058 27.39 -17.81 21.41
N GLY A 1059 26.88 -16.80 22.10
CA GLY A 1059 27.37 -16.36 23.41
C GLY A 1059 27.81 -14.90 23.47
N GLY A 1060 28.29 -14.31 22.37
CA GLY A 1060 28.76 -12.91 22.37
C GLY A 1060 27.64 -11.91 22.71
N ASN A 1061 26.48 -12.07 22.07
CA ASN A 1061 25.31 -11.24 22.36
C ASN A 1061 24.71 -11.54 23.74
N ASP A 1062 24.71 -12.81 24.16
CA ASP A 1062 24.24 -13.23 25.48
C ASP A 1062 25.11 -12.64 26.62
N ALA A 1063 26.39 -12.39 26.35
CA ALA A 1063 27.32 -11.72 27.27
C ALA A 1063 27.23 -10.18 27.24
N GLU A 1064 26.33 -9.61 26.43
CA GLU A 1064 26.24 -8.16 26.16
C GLU A 1064 27.56 -7.55 25.66
N PHE A 1065 28.33 -8.29 24.86
CA PHE A 1065 29.61 -7.80 24.32
C PHE A 1065 29.44 -6.54 23.44
N PRO A 1066 28.41 -6.42 22.57
CA PRO A 1066 28.16 -5.17 21.82
C PRO A 1066 27.99 -3.94 22.73
N ARG A 1067 27.24 -4.08 23.83
CA ARG A 1067 27.08 -3.01 24.83
C ARG A 1067 28.39 -2.67 25.54
N THR A 1068 29.26 -3.67 25.72
CA THR A 1068 30.61 -3.46 26.27
C THR A 1068 31.46 -2.63 25.30
N MET A 1069 31.41 -2.95 24.00
CA MET A 1069 32.10 -2.18 22.96
C MET A 1069 31.57 -0.75 22.87
N GLU A 1070 30.25 -0.56 22.92
CA GLU A 1070 29.63 0.77 22.95
C GLU A 1070 30.07 1.58 24.17
N HIS A 1071 30.07 0.97 25.36
CA HIS A 1071 30.50 1.64 26.59
C HIS A 1071 31.98 2.08 26.51
N CYS A 1072 32.87 1.18 26.07
CA CYS A 1072 34.30 1.49 25.89
C CYS A 1072 34.56 2.53 24.78
N ALA A 1073 33.64 2.70 23.83
CA ALA A 1073 33.76 3.74 22.81
C ALA A 1073 33.34 5.13 23.33
N MET A 1074 32.50 5.19 24.37
CA MET A 1074 31.95 6.42 24.93
C MET A 1074 32.69 6.90 26.18
N GLU A 1075 33.15 5.97 27.01
CA GLU A 1075 33.71 6.23 28.33
C GLU A 1075 34.93 5.33 28.60
N SER A 1076 35.81 5.75 29.52
CA SER A 1076 36.94 4.91 29.94
C SER A 1076 36.43 3.66 30.67
N CYS A 1077 36.72 2.48 30.13
CA CYS A 1077 36.10 1.24 30.59
C CYS A 1077 37.07 0.22 31.24
N ASP A 1078 38.38 0.46 31.26
CA ASP A 1078 39.42 -0.47 31.73
C ASP A 1078 39.55 -0.60 33.26
N THR A 1079 38.47 -0.36 34.00
CA THR A 1079 38.48 -0.50 35.46
C THR A 1079 38.31 -1.97 35.88
N PRO A 1080 38.97 -2.44 36.95
CA PRO A 1080 38.81 -3.82 37.45
C PRO A 1080 37.35 -4.19 37.80
N GLY A 1081 36.57 -3.23 38.30
CA GLY A 1081 35.17 -3.44 38.64
C GLY A 1081 34.28 -3.66 37.41
N TYR A 1082 34.51 -2.89 36.34
CA TYR A 1082 33.79 -3.08 35.09
C TYR A 1082 34.20 -4.37 34.39
N GLU A 1083 35.50 -4.69 34.31
CA GLU A 1083 35.99 -5.97 33.77
C GLU A 1083 35.35 -7.16 34.49
N SER A 1084 35.26 -7.14 35.83
CA SER A 1084 34.57 -8.19 36.60
C SER A 1084 33.07 -8.27 36.30
N THR A 1085 32.41 -7.13 36.06
CA THR A 1085 31.00 -7.09 35.67
C THR A 1085 30.78 -7.74 34.30
N VAL A 1086 31.70 -7.50 33.35
CA VAL A 1086 31.64 -8.15 32.03
C VAL A 1086 31.93 -9.65 32.15
N GLN A 1087 32.89 -10.06 32.98
CA GLN A 1087 33.17 -11.49 33.26
C GLN A 1087 31.93 -12.21 33.80
N GLN A 1088 31.16 -11.62 34.71
CA GLN A 1088 29.92 -12.21 35.22
C GLN A 1088 28.84 -12.36 34.13
N ARG A 1089 28.74 -11.40 33.21
CA ARG A 1089 27.85 -11.49 32.05
C ARG A 1089 28.29 -12.61 31.10
N ILE A 1090 29.59 -12.75 30.87
CA ILE A 1090 30.18 -13.86 30.11
C ILE A 1090 29.86 -15.21 30.77
N ASP A 1091 30.07 -15.35 32.07
CA ASP A 1091 29.79 -16.59 32.80
C ASP A 1091 28.30 -16.99 32.69
N SER A 1092 27.41 -15.99 32.82
CA SER A 1092 25.96 -16.17 32.67
C SER A 1092 25.56 -16.61 31.25
N SER A 1093 26.27 -16.11 30.23
CA SER A 1093 26.01 -16.45 28.82
C SER A 1093 26.16 -17.95 28.55
N HIS A 1094 27.11 -18.62 29.21
CA HIS A 1094 27.37 -20.04 29.01
C HIS A 1094 26.17 -20.92 29.37
N HIS A 1095 25.37 -20.52 30.37
CA HIS A 1095 24.14 -21.23 30.71
C HIS A 1095 23.10 -21.18 29.57
N GLN A 1096 22.96 -20.02 28.91
CA GLN A 1096 22.04 -19.88 27.78
C GLN A 1096 22.52 -20.68 26.56
N VAL A 1097 23.82 -20.64 26.27
CA VAL A 1097 24.42 -21.42 25.18
C VAL A 1097 24.30 -22.92 25.45
N ARG A 1098 24.47 -23.37 26.70
CA ARG A 1098 24.26 -24.76 27.10
C ARG A 1098 22.84 -25.24 26.80
N GLN A 1099 21.83 -24.45 27.16
CA GLN A 1099 20.42 -24.74 26.87
C GLN A 1099 20.13 -24.80 25.37
N LEU A 1100 20.75 -23.92 24.58
CA LEU A 1100 20.66 -23.98 23.12
C LEU A 1100 21.26 -25.29 22.57
N ILE A 1101 22.44 -25.69 23.04
CA ILE A 1101 23.08 -26.96 22.63
C ILE A 1101 22.18 -28.16 22.96
N GLU A 1102 21.52 -28.16 24.13
CA GLU A 1102 20.56 -29.21 24.50
C GLU A 1102 19.34 -29.22 23.58
N ALA A 1103 18.79 -28.04 23.25
CA ALA A 1103 17.67 -27.92 22.32
C ALA A 1103 18.02 -28.40 20.91
N ILE A 1104 19.23 -28.07 20.42
CA ILE A 1104 19.75 -28.56 19.14
C ILE A 1104 19.88 -30.09 19.19
N ALA A 1105 20.52 -30.64 20.23
CA ALA A 1105 20.70 -32.09 20.36
C ALA A 1105 19.36 -32.84 20.44
N ALA A 1106 18.32 -32.24 21.02
CA ALA A 1106 16.98 -32.82 21.06
C ALA A 1106 16.30 -32.87 19.68
N ARG A 1107 16.54 -31.87 18.82
CA ARG A 1107 15.98 -31.81 17.45
C ARG A 1107 16.82 -32.58 16.43
N ALA A 1108 18.13 -32.64 16.64
CA ALA A 1108 19.11 -33.27 15.76
C ALA A 1108 19.98 -34.27 16.56
N PRO A 1109 19.43 -35.39 17.04
CA PRO A 1109 20.13 -36.32 17.95
C PRO A 1109 21.37 -36.99 17.32
N ASN A 1110 21.45 -37.02 15.99
CA ASN A 1110 22.56 -37.62 15.24
C ASN A 1110 23.67 -36.62 14.91
N ALA A 1111 23.46 -35.32 15.17
CA ALA A 1111 24.38 -34.29 14.76
C ALA A 1111 25.59 -34.20 15.69
N THR A 1112 26.77 -33.98 15.12
CA THR A 1112 27.88 -33.37 15.85
C THR A 1112 27.65 -31.85 15.87
N ILE A 1113 27.60 -31.24 17.04
CA ILE A 1113 27.46 -29.79 17.21
C ILE A 1113 28.85 -29.20 17.35
N MET A 1114 29.27 -28.37 16.41
CA MET A 1114 30.54 -27.64 16.46
C MET A 1114 30.29 -26.20 16.90
N LEU A 1115 30.50 -25.92 18.19
CA LEU A 1115 30.53 -24.55 18.70
C LEU A 1115 31.87 -23.92 18.33
N VAL A 1116 31.83 -22.84 17.56
CA VAL A 1116 33.00 -22.06 17.16
C VAL A 1116 33.06 -20.80 18.01
N GLY A 1117 34.18 -20.63 18.73
CA GLY A 1117 34.40 -19.49 19.60
C GLY A 1117 34.68 -18.19 18.86
N TYR A 1118 34.86 -17.12 19.62
CA TYR A 1118 35.20 -15.79 19.10
C TYR A 1118 36.72 -15.55 19.19
N PRO A 1119 37.29 -14.62 18.39
CA PRO A 1119 38.72 -14.37 18.36
C PRO A 1119 39.08 -13.25 19.35
N ARG A 1120 40.38 -12.92 19.43
CA ARG A 1120 40.76 -11.60 19.93
C ARG A 1120 40.31 -10.53 18.93
N LEU A 1121 39.74 -9.43 19.42
CA LEU A 1121 39.30 -8.34 18.55
C LEU A 1121 40.48 -7.47 18.11
N PHE A 1122 41.45 -7.27 18.99
CA PHE A 1122 42.62 -6.41 18.76
C PHE A 1122 43.88 -7.26 18.66
N ALA A 1123 44.86 -6.80 17.88
CA ALA A 1123 46.19 -7.41 17.89
C ALA A 1123 46.86 -7.22 19.26
N ASP A 1124 47.55 -8.22 19.79
CA ASP A 1124 48.40 -8.16 20.99
C ASP A 1124 49.43 -7.03 20.88
N TYR A 1125 49.95 -6.78 19.67
CA TYR A 1125 50.75 -5.58 19.35
C TYR A 1125 49.88 -4.51 18.67
N HIS A 1126 49.03 -3.86 19.45
CA HIS A 1126 48.15 -2.76 19.00
C HIS A 1126 48.74 -1.37 19.26
N GLN A 1127 48.15 -0.36 18.60
CA GLN A 1127 48.49 1.06 18.76
C GLN A 1127 48.19 1.57 20.19
N ASP A 1128 48.76 2.72 20.56
CA ASP A 1128 48.51 3.34 21.87
C ASP A 1128 47.07 3.89 21.98
N GLN A 1129 46.50 4.28 20.83
CA GLN A 1129 45.09 4.63 20.66
C GLN A 1129 44.58 4.09 19.31
N CYS A 1130 43.32 3.68 19.25
CA CYS A 1130 42.65 3.23 18.02
C CYS A 1130 41.21 3.74 17.96
N VAL A 1131 40.54 3.55 16.80
CA VAL A 1131 39.12 3.89 16.59
C VAL A 1131 38.86 5.39 16.85
N PHE A 1132 39.34 6.23 15.93
CA PHE A 1132 39.27 7.70 16.06
C PHE A 1132 39.89 8.26 17.36
N GLY A 1133 40.87 7.54 17.92
CA GLY A 1133 41.56 7.93 19.15
C GLY A 1133 40.80 7.64 20.44
N ARG A 1134 39.71 6.84 20.39
CA ARG A 1134 38.84 6.57 21.55
C ARG A 1134 39.26 5.37 22.39
N LEU A 1135 39.63 4.27 21.76
CA LEU A 1135 40.05 3.07 22.49
C LEU A 1135 41.53 3.16 22.82
N THR A 1136 41.85 3.13 24.10
CA THR A 1136 43.22 3.14 24.62
C THR A 1136 43.84 1.75 24.58
N SER A 1137 45.17 1.70 24.65
CA SER A 1137 45.95 0.46 24.75
C SER A 1137 45.48 -0.47 25.90
N SER A 1138 45.17 0.08 27.08
CA SER A 1138 44.71 -0.71 28.23
C SER A 1138 43.30 -1.28 28.04
N GLU A 1139 42.39 -0.53 27.40
CA GLU A 1139 41.05 -1.01 27.05
C GLU A 1139 41.08 -2.11 26.00
N MET A 1140 41.88 -1.97 24.94
CA MET A 1140 42.07 -3.01 23.93
C MET A 1140 42.64 -4.30 24.55
N SER A 1141 43.62 -4.17 25.45
CA SER A 1141 44.15 -5.30 26.21
C SER A 1141 43.13 -5.94 27.15
N MET A 1142 42.26 -5.15 27.80
CA MET A 1142 41.17 -5.64 28.64
C MET A 1142 40.13 -6.42 27.82
N LEU A 1143 39.73 -5.89 26.66
CA LEU A 1143 38.78 -6.57 25.76
C LEU A 1143 39.35 -7.90 25.24
N ASN A 1144 40.66 -7.98 24.96
CA ASN A 1144 41.32 -9.25 24.62
C ASN A 1144 41.35 -10.25 25.80
N ARG A 1145 41.51 -9.79 27.05
CA ARG A 1145 41.39 -10.66 28.24
C ARG A 1145 39.97 -11.20 28.41
N LEU A 1146 38.95 -10.38 28.15
CA LEU A 1146 37.55 -10.83 28.16
C LEU A 1146 37.26 -11.86 27.07
N ALA A 1147 37.85 -11.71 25.88
CA ALA A 1147 37.76 -12.72 24.82
C ALA A 1147 38.37 -14.07 25.24
N LEU A 1148 39.52 -14.05 25.94
CA LEU A 1148 40.14 -15.24 26.52
C LEU A 1148 39.24 -15.91 27.57
N HIS A 1149 38.63 -15.11 28.46
CA HIS A 1149 37.68 -15.57 29.48
C HIS A 1149 36.45 -16.26 28.87
N LEU A 1150 35.85 -15.64 27.84
CA LEU A 1150 34.73 -16.22 27.09
C LEU A 1150 35.10 -17.56 26.44
N ARG A 1151 36.29 -17.63 25.83
CA ARG A 1151 36.82 -18.84 25.20
C ARG A 1151 37.03 -19.97 26.23
N ASP A 1152 37.60 -19.67 27.40
CA ASP A 1152 37.86 -20.67 28.44
C ASP A 1152 36.55 -21.23 29.01
N GLY A 1153 35.57 -20.36 29.28
CA GLY A 1153 34.26 -20.78 29.76
C GLY A 1153 33.44 -21.54 28.71
N GLN A 1154 33.49 -21.16 27.42
CA GLN A 1154 32.86 -21.93 26.34
C GLN A 1154 33.47 -23.33 26.21
N ARG A 1155 34.80 -23.43 26.27
CA ARG A 1155 35.51 -24.72 26.23
C ARG A 1155 35.10 -25.61 27.40
N ALA A 1156 35.12 -25.08 28.62
CA ALA A 1156 34.70 -25.82 29.81
C ALA A 1156 33.24 -26.27 29.74
N MET A 1157 32.33 -25.40 29.30
CA MET A 1157 30.91 -25.73 29.11
C MET A 1157 30.72 -26.84 28.06
N VAL A 1158 31.44 -26.79 26.94
CA VAL A 1158 31.40 -27.83 25.91
C VAL A 1158 31.96 -29.16 26.42
N ASP A 1159 33.05 -29.15 27.18
CA ASP A 1159 33.64 -30.37 27.75
C ASP A 1159 32.70 -31.01 28.80
N GLN A 1160 32.00 -30.20 29.60
CA GLN A 1160 30.94 -30.67 30.49
C GLN A 1160 29.77 -31.29 29.71
N ALA A 1161 29.29 -30.61 28.67
CA ALA A 1161 28.21 -31.12 27.82
C ALA A 1161 28.60 -32.42 27.10
N ARG A 1162 29.85 -32.54 26.65
CA ARG A 1162 30.40 -33.77 26.05
C ARG A 1162 30.47 -34.90 27.07
N SER A 1163 30.93 -34.61 28.30
CA SER A 1163 30.97 -35.57 29.41
C SER A 1163 29.57 -36.04 29.81
N ALA A 1164 28.55 -35.20 29.61
CA ALA A 1164 27.13 -35.54 29.76
C ALA A 1164 26.54 -36.32 28.58
N GLY A 1165 27.37 -36.78 27.63
CA GLY A 1165 26.97 -37.65 26.52
C GLY A 1165 26.51 -36.91 25.25
N LEU A 1166 26.55 -35.59 25.21
CA LEU A 1166 26.20 -34.85 23.99
C LEU A 1166 27.35 -34.85 22.98
N ARG A 1167 26.99 -34.93 21.70
CA ARG A 1167 27.93 -34.88 20.58
C ARG A 1167 28.32 -33.43 20.26
N VAL A 1168 29.03 -32.78 21.18
CA VAL A 1168 29.42 -31.36 21.03
C VAL A 1168 30.94 -31.16 21.09
N GLN A 1169 31.42 -30.26 20.24
CA GLN A 1169 32.83 -29.96 20.00
C GLN A 1169 33.05 -28.45 20.02
N PHE A 1170 34.25 -28.03 20.42
CA PHE A 1170 34.66 -26.62 20.45
C PHE A 1170 35.80 -26.38 19.46
N THR A 1171 35.69 -25.32 18.66
CA THR A 1171 36.79 -24.77 17.86
C THR A 1171 37.21 -23.44 18.46
N ASP A 1172 38.47 -23.35 18.87
CA ASP A 1172 39.04 -22.16 19.50
C ASP A 1172 39.54 -21.17 18.45
N MET A 1173 38.89 -20.01 18.37
CA MET A 1173 39.25 -18.98 17.40
C MET A 1173 40.23 -17.94 17.95
N VAL A 1174 40.58 -17.99 19.23
CA VAL A 1174 41.76 -17.28 19.74
C VAL A 1174 43.02 -17.95 19.21
N GLU A 1175 43.09 -19.29 19.27
CA GLU A 1175 44.18 -20.04 18.63
C GLU A 1175 44.08 -20.01 17.10
N GLY A 1176 42.86 -20.05 16.55
CA GLY A 1176 42.63 -20.08 15.11
C GLY A 1176 43.02 -18.80 14.35
N LEU A 1177 42.83 -17.62 14.95
CA LEU A 1177 43.23 -16.32 14.34
C LEU A 1177 44.55 -15.78 14.89
N LEU A 1178 45.11 -16.37 15.95
CA LEU A 1178 46.31 -15.90 16.63
C LEU A 1178 46.23 -14.40 16.96
N ASP A 1179 47.02 -13.59 16.26
CA ASP A 1179 47.17 -12.15 16.48
C ASP A 1179 46.50 -11.29 15.39
N HIS A 1180 45.63 -11.87 14.55
CA HIS A 1180 45.04 -11.17 13.39
C HIS A 1180 43.89 -10.19 13.76
N GLY A 1181 43.88 -9.66 14.98
CA GLY A 1181 42.93 -8.63 15.41
C GLY A 1181 43.22 -7.27 14.77
N THR A 1182 42.29 -6.33 14.90
CA THR A 1182 42.41 -4.98 14.35
C THR A 1182 43.35 -4.08 15.18
N CYS A 1183 43.57 -2.84 14.74
CA CYS A 1183 44.34 -1.80 15.45
C CYS A 1183 45.83 -2.11 15.64
N ARG A 1184 46.41 -2.96 14.79
CA ARG A 1184 47.82 -3.34 14.81
C ARG A 1184 48.75 -2.12 14.72
N LYS A 1185 49.85 -2.17 15.47
CA LYS A 1185 50.96 -1.22 15.36
C LYS A 1185 51.97 -1.74 14.33
N TYR A 1186 52.20 -0.95 13.29
CA TYR A 1186 53.19 -1.27 12.24
C TYR A 1186 54.51 -0.59 12.58
N ASP A 1187 55.58 -1.36 12.80
CA ASP A 1187 56.95 -0.86 12.89
C ASP A 1187 57.95 -1.81 12.23
N THR A 1188 59.15 -1.31 11.93
CA THR A 1188 60.20 -2.03 11.19
C THR A 1188 60.78 -3.24 11.91
N ASN A 1189 60.50 -3.43 13.19
CA ASN A 1189 60.98 -4.57 14.00
C ASN A 1189 59.92 -5.66 14.19
N HIS A 1190 58.64 -5.35 13.91
CA HIS A 1190 57.49 -6.24 14.04
C HIS A 1190 56.83 -6.59 12.69
N ASP A 1191 57.51 -6.26 11.58
CA ASP A 1191 57.01 -6.37 10.20
C ASP A 1191 57.01 -7.82 9.68
N ILE A 1192 56.05 -8.60 10.15
CA ILE A 1192 55.46 -9.68 9.35
C ILE A 1192 54.13 -9.13 8.86
N LEU A 1193 53.87 -9.26 7.55
CA LEU A 1193 52.62 -8.96 6.86
C LEU A 1193 51.47 -9.86 7.38
N VAL A 1194 51.11 -9.71 8.65
CA VAL A 1194 49.98 -10.38 9.27
C VAL A 1194 48.73 -9.57 8.92
N PRO A 1195 47.78 -10.14 8.18
CA PRO A 1195 46.56 -9.43 7.79
C PRO A 1195 45.66 -9.18 9.00
N ASP A 1196 45.05 -7.99 9.06
CA ASP A 1196 43.96 -7.71 9.99
C ASP A 1196 42.70 -8.44 9.51
N ASP A 1197 42.37 -9.57 10.14
CA ASP A 1197 41.22 -10.40 9.78
C ASP A 1197 39.90 -9.92 10.39
N ILE A 1198 39.96 -9.00 11.36
CA ILE A 1198 38.81 -8.37 12.01
C ILE A 1198 38.65 -6.92 11.52
N ASN A 1199 37.41 -6.51 11.27
CA ASN A 1199 37.10 -5.12 10.95
C ASN A 1199 37.42 -4.20 12.14
N GLY A 1200 37.93 -2.99 11.85
CA GLY A 1200 37.89 -1.88 12.79
C GLY A 1200 36.47 -1.32 12.93
N VAL A 1201 36.35 -0.01 13.14
CA VAL A 1201 35.06 0.66 12.97
C VAL A 1201 34.81 0.87 11.48
N VAL A 1202 33.63 0.43 11.05
CA VAL A 1202 33.14 0.56 9.67
C VAL A 1202 32.06 1.64 9.65
N ALA A 1203 32.16 2.59 8.72
CA ALA A 1203 31.10 3.57 8.49
C ALA A 1203 29.97 2.88 7.71
N GLY A 1204 28.75 2.97 8.24
CA GLY A 1204 27.54 2.50 7.60
C GLY A 1204 26.79 3.60 6.82
N PRO A 1205 25.73 3.22 6.09
CA PRO A 1205 25.21 1.86 5.98
C PRO A 1205 25.98 1.00 4.97
N GLU A 1206 26.30 -0.23 5.35
CA GLU A 1206 26.84 -1.29 4.47
C GLU A 1206 25.73 -2.29 4.13
N GLY A 1207 24.74 -1.87 3.33
CA GLY A 1207 23.57 -2.68 2.95
C GLY A 1207 22.25 -2.20 3.55
N GLU A 1208 21.14 -2.75 3.06
CA GLU A 1208 19.81 -2.17 3.32
C GLU A 1208 19.27 -2.44 4.74
N GLY A 1209 19.78 -3.45 5.43
CA GLY A 1209 19.47 -3.77 6.81
C GLY A 1209 20.39 -3.10 7.84
N ASP A 1210 21.40 -2.33 7.41
CA ASP A 1210 22.36 -1.69 8.32
C ASP A 1210 21.82 -0.41 8.97
N PHE A 1211 22.47 -0.01 10.08
CA PHE A 1211 22.16 1.22 10.79
C PHE A 1211 22.30 2.44 9.86
N ARG A 1212 21.26 3.29 9.85
CA ARG A 1212 21.24 4.58 9.17
C ARG A 1212 20.45 5.59 9.99
N LEU A 1213 20.62 6.87 9.68
CA LEU A 1213 19.85 7.93 10.34
C LEU A 1213 18.37 7.80 9.96
N VAL A 1214 17.55 7.40 10.94
CA VAL A 1214 16.09 7.34 10.85
C VAL A 1214 15.50 8.14 12.01
N GLU A 1215 14.54 8.98 11.69
CA GLU A 1215 13.80 9.78 12.67
C GLU A 1215 13.06 8.87 13.67
N GLY A 1216 13.24 9.10 14.97
CA GLY A 1216 12.67 8.26 16.04
C GLY A 1216 13.55 7.08 16.48
N ASP A 1217 14.81 7.03 16.02
CA ASP A 1217 15.82 6.08 16.47
C ASP A 1217 17.02 6.80 17.09
N SER A 1218 16.82 7.35 18.30
CA SER A 1218 17.87 8.05 19.07
C SER A 1218 19.02 7.15 19.50
N ASP A 1219 18.79 5.84 19.47
CA ASP A 1219 19.68 4.84 20.02
C ASP A 1219 20.48 4.13 18.92
N ALA A 1220 20.32 4.53 17.66
CA ALA A 1220 21.20 4.07 16.58
C ALA A 1220 22.61 4.62 16.81
N PRO A 1221 23.68 3.83 16.57
CA PRO A 1221 25.05 4.24 16.84
C PRO A 1221 25.56 5.22 15.75
N CYS A 1222 24.94 6.39 15.62
CA CYS A 1222 25.20 7.37 14.57
C CYS A 1222 25.89 8.60 15.10
N VAL A 1223 27.02 9.01 14.53
CA VAL A 1223 28.05 9.91 15.11
C VAL A 1223 27.68 11.41 15.03
N GLY A 1224 26.49 11.77 14.53
CA GLY A 1224 26.04 13.17 14.33
C GLY A 1224 25.96 14.07 15.57
N TRP A 1225 26.13 13.50 16.77
CA TRP A 1225 26.13 14.13 18.10
C TRP A 1225 27.54 14.26 18.68
N ILE A 1226 28.52 13.51 18.15
CA ILE A 1226 29.91 13.48 18.64
C ILE A 1226 30.79 14.45 17.84
N THR A 1227 30.44 14.72 16.57
CA THR A 1227 31.09 15.73 15.72
C THR A 1227 30.03 16.50 14.95
N VAL A 1228 29.94 17.81 15.19
CA VAL A 1228 29.01 18.71 14.50
C VAL A 1228 29.24 18.61 12.99
N GLY A 1229 28.27 18.04 12.26
CA GLY A 1229 28.28 17.96 10.79
C GLY A 1229 28.51 16.58 10.17
N LEU A 1230 28.79 15.51 10.94
CA LEU A 1230 28.98 14.15 10.41
C LEU A 1230 27.73 13.27 10.57
N GLN A 1231 26.90 13.20 9.54
CA GLN A 1231 25.69 12.37 9.48
C GLN A 1231 25.99 10.90 9.10
N VAL A 1232 26.79 10.18 9.90
CA VAL A 1232 27.25 8.79 9.60
C VAL A 1232 26.92 7.84 10.74
N CYS A 1233 26.51 6.60 10.44
CA CYS A 1233 26.30 5.54 11.42
C CYS A 1233 27.47 4.56 11.50
N ILE A 1234 27.71 3.96 12.66
CA ILE A 1234 28.66 2.86 12.81
C ILE A 1234 27.96 1.61 12.30
N SER A 1235 28.51 1.01 11.26
CA SER A 1235 27.98 -0.21 10.66
C SER A 1235 28.06 -1.38 11.63
N ARG A 1236 27.07 -2.28 11.52
CA ARG A 1236 27.06 -3.61 12.17
C ARG A 1236 28.29 -4.46 11.82
N ALA A 1237 28.94 -4.19 10.69
CA ALA A 1237 30.19 -4.83 10.26
C ALA A 1237 31.39 -4.59 11.22
N SER A 1238 31.31 -3.56 12.08
CA SER A 1238 32.39 -3.19 12.98
C SER A 1238 32.76 -4.34 13.92
N PHE A 1239 34.05 -4.60 14.10
CA PHE A 1239 34.59 -5.68 14.95
C PHE A 1239 34.13 -7.10 14.58
N HIS A 1240 33.67 -7.32 13.34
CA HIS A 1240 33.37 -8.65 12.82
C HIS A 1240 34.45 -9.12 11.82
N PRO A 1241 34.57 -10.43 11.54
CA PRO A 1241 35.55 -10.92 10.59
C PRO A 1241 35.33 -10.36 9.17
N LYS A 1242 36.41 -9.96 8.52
CA LYS A 1242 36.45 -9.61 7.10
C LYS A 1242 36.29 -10.87 6.23
N ASP A 1243 36.33 -10.69 4.91
CA ASP A 1243 36.45 -11.80 3.97
C ASP A 1243 37.62 -12.73 4.31
N THR A 1244 38.79 -12.19 4.65
CA THR A 1244 39.97 -12.98 5.03
C THR A 1244 39.79 -13.68 6.38
N GLY A 1245 39.19 -13.01 7.36
CA GLY A 1245 38.89 -13.60 8.66
C GLY A 1245 37.89 -14.76 8.57
N ASN A 1246 36.86 -14.64 7.73
CA ASN A 1246 35.93 -15.75 7.49
C ASN A 1246 36.62 -16.95 6.83
N VAL A 1247 37.61 -16.74 5.96
CA VAL A 1247 38.45 -17.83 5.43
C VAL A 1247 39.27 -18.48 6.55
N THR A 1248 39.87 -17.69 7.44
CA THR A 1248 40.65 -18.21 8.59
C THR A 1248 39.77 -19.04 9.53
N TYR A 1249 38.57 -18.57 9.87
CA TYR A 1249 37.56 -19.35 10.60
C TYR A 1249 37.24 -20.67 9.92
N ALA A 1250 36.92 -20.63 8.62
CA ALA A 1250 36.57 -21.81 7.86
C ALA A 1250 37.70 -22.83 7.81
N ASN A 1251 38.95 -22.38 7.72
CA ASN A 1251 40.13 -23.25 7.73
C ASN A 1251 40.30 -23.95 9.08
N ALA A 1252 40.14 -23.22 10.20
CA ALA A 1252 40.22 -23.79 11.55
C ALA A 1252 39.15 -24.87 11.76
N VAL A 1253 37.90 -24.58 11.38
CA VAL A 1253 36.79 -25.54 11.47
C VAL A 1253 37.03 -26.75 10.56
N THR A 1254 37.45 -26.52 9.32
CA THR A 1254 37.79 -27.58 8.35
C THR A 1254 38.82 -28.54 8.92
N ALA A 1255 39.90 -28.02 9.53
CA ALA A 1255 40.94 -28.84 10.14
C ALA A 1255 40.43 -29.61 11.36
N ARG A 1256 39.48 -29.03 12.10
CA ARG A 1256 38.93 -29.63 13.32
C ARG A 1256 37.95 -30.77 13.06
N LEU A 1257 37.18 -30.73 11.98
CA LEU A 1257 36.12 -31.72 11.69
C LEU A 1257 36.62 -33.19 11.71
N PRO A 1258 37.68 -33.58 10.97
CA PRO A 1258 38.21 -34.95 11.03
C PRO A 1258 38.79 -35.30 12.42
N ALA A 1259 39.43 -34.33 13.08
CA ALA A 1259 40.05 -34.53 14.38
C ALA A 1259 39.06 -34.85 15.50
N VAL A 1260 37.77 -34.54 15.30
CA VAL A 1260 36.68 -34.87 16.23
C VAL A 1260 35.82 -36.05 15.75
N GLY A 1261 36.30 -36.80 14.76
CA GLY A 1261 35.63 -37.98 14.24
C GLY A 1261 34.39 -37.70 13.39
N TYR A 1262 34.19 -36.45 12.95
CA TYR A 1262 33.24 -36.16 11.89
C TYR A 1262 33.91 -36.47 10.55
N ASN A 1263 33.60 -37.64 9.99
CA ASN A 1263 34.21 -38.15 8.76
C ASN A 1263 33.25 -38.15 7.59
#